data_AF-A0A1I0QWD2-F1
#
_entry.id   AF-A0A1I0QWD2-F1
#
_cell.length_a   1.000
_cell.length_b   1.000
_cell.length_c   1.000
_cell.angle_alpha   90.00
_cell.angle_beta   90.00
_cell.angle_gamma   90.00
#
_symmetry.space_group_name_H-M   'P 1'
#
loop_
_entity.id
_entity.type
_entity.pdbx_description
1 polymer ?
#
loop_
_entity_poly.entity_id
_entity_poly.type
_entity_poly.pdbx_seq_one_letter_code
_entity_poly.pdbx_strand_id
1 'polypeptide(L)'
;MTALGVAGLGAAFGGTASARDRSDDGTQPWHEWDADVDAAGRDLENLGGLDVEHVFTSAREADVVVWRDEEGGYHADGPHGRVASDEELMAAVQAAVDSLSDDRTVKERVLVASSGEVSGDDEVTGVDLPSHTSVDVAGEIVVEGQAGDLFSAVGEENISIPRLTVKGPASRAVFLDGCENVRLGHLWIEDVTGQGVRIQAGCEDVQIDTAYVENTGHHGIETYDVTRIQIGQVIGVDPGSAVVLLNETFDATVGQVVGRNPAFDYATVRLANGCRNVTIGRVVSRGGVRGLSIITGTRDVTVGEVNVVGGDKAGILLVDVRNVTVLGGVIKNVDGPGVNMWSIGLQGTTSEINEGVTLSNLRIVDERPEGDREQTWAIKEDGACLHNRFIDNDVRGGGTEGLIDVASETTVVDRNLGGGIDSGTVTLEPDDSPAARVEGVTAHRSSSLSLRAQPYDAPDAAFAWEHHFEWTGSQWDLVFDWRTDPGADLTLEYVVDRPQGTTDREFDREDIWTDSVPTVEEGTYRIVADHSDKVLEVADGSEATGANVRQGTWTDDPHQRWDVEGGGTDLWVDADRIVAEHSGKALTVVGGDARQGSGQQFTLERYESGFQIQTDDGRLQVADGSTADGANVVEGGWDGAGHQIWRFEAI
;
A
#
# COMPACT_ATOMS: atom_id res chain seq x y z
N MET A 1 -76.03 -8.50 26.80
CA MET A 1 -75.46 -9.43 27.79
C MET A 1 -73.95 -9.22 27.76
N THR A 2 -73.41 -8.39 28.67
CA THR A 2 -72.60 -8.81 29.87
C THR A 2 -71.29 -9.51 29.49
N ALA A 3 -70.12 -9.22 30.05
CA ALA A 3 -69.60 -8.20 30.96
C ALA A 3 -68.06 -8.28 30.95
N LEU A 4 -67.40 -7.30 31.57
CA LEU A 4 -65.97 -7.13 31.86
C LEU A 4 -65.22 -8.37 32.39
N GLY A 5 -63.88 -8.34 32.23
CA GLY A 5 -62.94 -8.98 33.16
C GLY A 5 -61.46 -8.74 32.81
N VAL A 6 -60.82 -7.82 33.52
CA VAL A 6 -59.38 -7.46 33.48
C VAL A 6 -58.61 -8.26 34.53
N ALA A 7 -57.41 -8.76 34.20
CA ALA A 7 -56.20 -8.95 35.03
C ALA A 7 -55.14 -9.64 34.13
N GLY A 8 -53.82 -9.36 34.09
CA GLY A 8 -52.93 -8.53 34.89
C GLY A 8 -51.60 -9.30 35.09
N LEU A 9 -50.49 -8.76 34.52
CA LEU A 9 -49.05 -8.98 34.83
C LEU A 9 -48.33 -10.33 34.59
N GLY A 10 -47.14 -10.24 33.97
CA GLY A 10 -45.95 -10.98 34.44
C GLY A 10 -45.14 -11.77 33.39
N ALA A 11 -44.02 -11.17 32.94
CA ALA A 11 -42.73 -11.73 32.51
C ALA A 11 -42.61 -13.17 31.96
N ALA A 12 -42.05 -13.30 30.73
CA ALA A 12 -40.83 -14.06 30.40
C ALA A 12 -40.78 -14.34 28.88
N PHE A 13 -40.10 -13.47 28.12
CA PHE A 13 -39.61 -13.84 26.79
C PHE A 13 -38.18 -14.36 26.93
N GLY A 14 -38.05 -15.62 27.31
CA GLY A 14 -36.83 -16.40 27.09
C GLY A 14 -36.92 -17.00 25.68
N GLY A 15 -36.39 -16.30 24.68
CA GLY A 15 -36.20 -16.83 23.35
C GLY A 15 -34.87 -17.57 23.29
N THR A 16 -34.90 -18.89 23.39
CA THR A 16 -33.77 -19.75 23.01
C THR A 16 -33.58 -19.65 21.49
N ALA A 17 -32.52 -19.00 21.04
CA ALA A 17 -32.08 -19.10 19.65
C ALA A 17 -31.53 -20.53 19.44
N SER A 18 -32.18 -21.30 18.57
CA SER A 18 -31.72 -22.63 18.18
C SER A 18 -30.46 -22.51 17.34
N ALA A 19 -29.34 -23.04 17.82
CA ALA A 19 -28.19 -23.35 16.98
C ALA A 19 -28.64 -24.35 15.90
N ARG A 20 -28.34 -24.05 14.64
CA ARG A 20 -28.48 -25.00 13.53
C ARG A 20 -27.25 -25.91 13.57
N ASP A 21 -27.43 -27.19 13.84
CA ASP A 21 -26.45 -28.22 13.51
C ASP A 21 -26.19 -28.17 11.99
N ARG A 22 -24.95 -27.83 11.60
CA ARG A 22 -24.45 -28.05 10.23
C ARG A 22 -23.76 -29.42 10.22
N SER A 23 -24.32 -30.35 9.46
CA SER A 23 -23.70 -31.63 9.13
C SER A 23 -22.56 -31.40 8.16
N ASP A 24 -21.36 -31.82 8.54
CA ASP A 24 -20.15 -31.88 7.71
C ASP A 24 -20.33 -32.88 6.56
N ASP A 25 -20.37 -32.39 5.32
CA ASP A 25 -20.27 -33.19 4.09
C ASP A 25 -19.09 -32.78 3.19
N GLY A 26 -17.96 -32.43 3.79
CA GLY A 26 -16.60 -32.78 3.32
C GLY A 26 -16.22 -32.61 1.84
N THR A 27 -16.83 -31.72 1.04
CA THR A 27 -16.47 -31.54 -0.38
C THR A 27 -16.67 -30.11 -0.94
N GLN A 28 -16.22 -29.05 -0.25
CA GLN A 28 -16.15 -27.69 -0.82
C GLN A 28 -14.73 -27.10 -0.68
N PRO A 29 -14.10 -26.56 -1.74
CA PRO A 29 -12.68 -26.13 -1.74
C PRO A 29 -12.47 -24.62 -1.52
N TRP A 30 -13.41 -23.92 -0.87
CA TRP A 30 -13.27 -22.50 -0.51
C TRP A 30 -13.74 -22.28 0.93
N HIS A 31 -12.98 -21.49 1.68
CA HIS A 31 -13.31 -21.08 3.04
C HIS A 31 -14.46 -20.06 3.00
N GLU A 32 -15.50 -20.24 3.82
CA GLU A 32 -16.48 -19.17 4.11
C GLU A 32 -15.73 -18.02 4.81
N TRP A 33 -16.08 -16.75 4.54
CA TRP A 33 -15.42 -15.55 5.09
C TRP A 33 -15.41 -15.50 6.63
N ASP A 34 -16.29 -16.27 7.25
CA ASP A 34 -16.52 -16.47 8.68
C ASP A 34 -15.92 -17.78 9.22
N ALA A 35 -15.18 -18.53 8.41
CA ALA A 35 -14.50 -19.77 8.82
C ALA A 35 -13.03 -19.51 9.19
N ASP A 36 -12.72 -19.79 10.45
CA ASP A 36 -11.50 -19.45 11.19
C ASP A 36 -10.28 -20.33 10.84
N VAL A 37 -9.07 -19.74 10.93
CA VAL A 37 -7.77 -20.41 10.81
C VAL A 37 -7.03 -20.25 12.14
N ASP A 38 -7.11 -21.29 12.97
CA ASP A 38 -6.29 -21.54 14.17
C ASP A 38 -6.22 -20.43 15.24
N ALA A 39 -7.36 -20.13 15.89
CA ALA A 39 -7.43 -19.24 17.05
C ALA A 39 -6.89 -19.84 18.38
N ALA A 40 -6.06 -20.90 18.37
CA ALA A 40 -5.46 -21.51 19.57
C ALA A 40 -6.43 -21.76 20.77
N GLY A 41 -7.70 -22.08 20.47
CA GLY A 41 -8.75 -22.32 21.47
C GLY A 41 -9.54 -21.08 21.92
N ARG A 42 -9.55 -20.01 21.11
CA ARG A 42 -10.27 -18.75 21.38
C ARG A 42 -11.19 -18.33 20.21
N ASP A 43 -11.90 -19.28 19.62
CA ASP A 43 -12.90 -18.99 18.57
C ASP A 43 -14.10 -18.16 19.10
N LEU A 44 -14.94 -17.64 18.20
CA LEU A 44 -16.20 -16.95 18.54
C LEU A 44 -17.22 -17.85 19.25
N GLU A 45 -17.09 -19.18 19.15
CA GLU A 45 -17.93 -20.16 19.87
C GLU A 45 -17.44 -20.37 21.34
N ASN A 46 -16.21 -19.96 21.65
CA ASN A 46 -15.61 -19.89 22.98
C ASN A 46 -16.00 -18.60 23.73
N LEU A 47 -16.98 -17.84 23.20
CA LEU A 47 -17.91 -17.06 24.02
C LEU A 47 -18.80 -18.02 24.85
N GLY A 48 -18.13 -18.81 25.70
CA GLY A 48 -18.73 -19.67 26.69
C GLY A 48 -19.42 -18.82 27.74
N GLY A 49 -20.70 -18.56 27.50
CA GLY A 49 -21.53 -17.73 28.36
C GLY A 49 -21.58 -16.31 27.83
N LEU A 50 -22.79 -15.90 27.45
CA LEU A 50 -23.15 -14.50 27.29
C LEU A 50 -22.83 -13.80 28.62
N ASP A 51 -21.64 -13.20 28.72
CA ASP A 51 -21.25 -12.45 29.89
C ASP A 51 -22.08 -11.17 29.91
N VAL A 52 -23.10 -11.17 30.74
CA VAL A 52 -24.00 -10.02 30.93
C VAL A 52 -23.27 -8.80 31.50
N GLU A 53 -22.02 -8.92 31.96
CA GLU A 53 -21.14 -7.78 32.27
C GLU A 53 -20.48 -7.17 31.02
N HIS A 54 -20.45 -7.90 29.89
CA HIS A 54 -19.91 -7.46 28.59
C HIS A 54 -20.99 -7.28 27.50
N VAL A 55 -22.27 -7.42 27.85
CA VAL A 55 -23.39 -7.07 26.95
C VAL A 55 -23.63 -5.57 27.00
N PHE A 56 -23.33 -4.89 25.88
CA PHE A 56 -23.69 -3.50 25.68
C PHE A 56 -25.19 -3.30 25.79
N THR A 57 -25.59 -2.47 26.75
CA THR A 57 -26.81 -1.68 26.59
C THR A 57 -26.36 -0.23 26.46
N SER A 58 -26.87 0.48 25.45
CA SER A 58 -26.80 1.96 25.35
C SER A 58 -27.53 2.68 26.49
N ALA A 59 -27.85 1.96 27.58
CA ALA A 59 -28.78 2.30 28.63
C ALA A 59 -28.15 2.16 30.02
N ARG A 60 -26.82 2.15 30.15
CA ARG A 60 -26.19 2.43 31.45
C ARG A 60 -26.21 3.95 31.67
N GLU A 61 -26.84 4.36 32.76
CA GLU A 61 -26.89 5.75 33.21
C GLU A 61 -25.46 6.27 33.41
N ALA A 62 -25.20 7.51 32.98
CA ALA A 62 -23.87 8.10 33.18
C ALA A 62 -23.64 8.35 34.67
N ASP A 63 -22.44 8.04 35.14
CA ASP A 63 -22.03 8.30 36.52
C ASP A 63 -21.79 9.80 36.74
N VAL A 64 -21.31 10.50 35.72
CA VAL A 64 -21.18 11.97 35.71
C VAL A 64 -21.65 12.52 34.36
N VAL A 65 -22.38 13.63 34.39
CA VAL A 65 -22.83 14.34 33.18
C VAL A 65 -22.18 15.71 33.12
N VAL A 66 -21.48 15.99 32.02
CA VAL A 66 -20.95 17.31 31.68
C VAL A 66 -21.94 18.02 30.76
N TRP A 67 -22.38 19.22 31.11
CA TRP A 67 -23.35 20.00 30.35
C TRP A 67 -23.01 21.50 30.37
N ARG A 68 -23.52 22.23 29.39
CA ARG A 68 -23.34 23.68 29.25
C ARG A 68 -24.59 24.44 29.67
N ASP A 69 -24.44 25.47 30.49
CA ASP A 69 -25.55 26.34 30.89
C ASP A 69 -25.87 27.44 29.85
N GLU A 70 -26.89 28.26 30.13
CA GLU A 70 -27.30 29.36 29.25
C GLU A 70 -26.31 30.54 29.24
N GLU A 71 -25.46 30.64 30.27
CA GLU A 71 -24.43 31.69 30.40
C GLU A 71 -23.13 31.30 29.70
N GLY A 72 -23.02 30.04 29.27
CA GLY A 72 -21.93 29.49 28.48
C GLY A 72 -20.93 28.66 29.27
N GLY A 73 -21.08 28.55 30.59
CA GLY A 73 -20.21 27.76 31.47
C GLY A 73 -20.53 26.27 31.43
N TYR A 74 -19.52 25.45 31.71
CA TYR A 74 -19.62 23.99 31.74
C TYR A 74 -19.69 23.48 33.17
N HIS A 75 -20.48 22.44 33.38
CA HIS A 75 -20.75 21.87 34.70
C HIS A 75 -20.70 20.35 34.64
N ALA A 76 -20.03 19.75 35.62
CA ALA A 76 -20.02 18.31 35.84
C ALA A 76 -20.92 17.99 37.04
N ASP A 77 -21.98 17.22 36.83
CA ASP A 77 -22.90 16.79 37.88
C ASP A 77 -22.89 15.27 38.02
N GLY A 78 -22.65 14.77 39.24
CA GLY A 78 -22.71 13.36 39.59
C GLY A 78 -23.94 13.02 40.44
N PRO A 79 -24.08 11.77 40.93
CA PRO A 79 -25.25 11.31 41.68
C PRO A 79 -25.45 12.02 43.02
N HIS A 80 -24.39 12.66 43.55
CA HIS A 80 -24.39 13.37 44.83
C HIS A 80 -24.43 14.90 44.68
N GLY A 81 -24.65 15.39 43.46
CA GLY A 81 -24.69 16.81 43.14
C GLY A 81 -23.52 17.24 42.27
N ARG A 82 -23.30 18.55 42.22
CA ARG A 82 -22.29 19.18 41.37
C ARG A 82 -20.88 18.83 41.82
N VAL A 83 -20.10 18.31 40.89
CA VAL A 83 -18.68 17.98 41.03
C VAL A 83 -17.83 19.22 40.74
N ALA A 84 -18.09 19.88 39.61
CA ALA A 84 -17.30 21.01 39.16
C ALA A 84 -18.13 22.02 38.33
N SER A 85 -17.61 23.23 38.21
CA SER A 85 -18.07 24.25 37.28
C SER A 85 -16.86 25.00 36.75
N ASP A 86 -16.78 25.10 35.45
CA ASP A 86 -15.65 25.69 34.75
C ASP A 86 -16.11 26.50 33.53
N GLU A 87 -15.31 27.46 33.09
CA GLU A 87 -15.53 28.19 31.85
C GLU A 87 -15.00 27.40 30.64
N GLU A 88 -14.01 26.51 30.87
CA GLU A 88 -13.38 25.68 29.84
C GLU A 88 -14.03 24.29 29.77
N LEU A 89 -14.33 23.79 28.56
CA LEU A 89 -14.97 22.49 28.38
C LEU A 89 -14.09 21.36 28.94
N MET A 90 -12.82 21.31 28.55
CA MET A 90 -11.95 20.18 28.88
C MET A 90 -11.57 20.16 30.35
N ALA A 91 -11.48 21.32 31.02
CA ALA A 91 -11.34 21.38 32.47
C ALA A 91 -12.55 20.74 33.18
N ALA A 92 -13.78 21.03 32.73
CA ALA A 92 -14.98 20.41 33.29
C ALA A 92 -15.06 18.90 33.00
N VAL A 93 -14.58 18.44 31.84
CA VAL A 93 -14.51 17.00 31.51
C VAL A 93 -13.43 16.29 32.33
N GLN A 94 -12.24 16.87 32.48
CA GLN A 94 -11.19 16.31 33.34
C GLN A 94 -11.68 16.20 34.78
N ALA A 95 -12.32 17.25 35.32
CA ALA A 95 -12.88 17.20 36.68
C ALA A 95 -13.99 16.14 36.84
N ALA A 96 -14.78 15.88 35.79
CA ALA A 96 -15.74 14.78 35.78
C ALA A 96 -15.04 13.42 35.85
N VAL A 97 -14.00 13.22 35.04
CA VAL A 97 -13.18 11.99 35.02
C VAL A 97 -12.47 11.79 36.37
N ASP A 98 -11.89 12.83 36.96
CA ASP A 98 -11.20 12.80 38.25
C ASP A 98 -12.16 12.51 39.42
N SER A 99 -13.46 12.72 39.24
CA SER A 99 -14.47 12.47 40.28
C SER A 99 -15.01 11.04 40.30
N LEU A 100 -14.67 10.25 39.28
CA LEU A 100 -14.98 8.83 39.24
C LEU A 100 -14.28 8.11 40.40
N SER A 101 -14.80 6.96 40.84
CA SER A 101 -14.32 6.26 42.05
C SER A 101 -12.86 5.79 41.95
N ASP A 102 -12.00 5.97 42.94
CA ASP A 102 -10.64 5.39 42.90
C ASP A 102 -10.67 3.83 42.83
N ASP A 103 -9.60 3.22 42.31
CA ASP A 103 -9.39 1.76 42.27
C ASP A 103 -10.55 0.94 41.62
N ARG A 104 -11.21 1.52 40.60
CA ARG A 104 -12.27 0.85 39.82
C ARG A 104 -11.73 -0.43 39.17
N THR A 105 -12.62 -1.41 39.01
CA THR A 105 -12.40 -2.63 38.21
C THR A 105 -13.47 -2.80 37.13
N VAL A 106 -14.47 -1.93 37.13
CA VAL A 106 -15.57 -1.86 36.18
C VAL A 106 -15.66 -0.44 35.66
N LYS A 107 -15.95 -0.29 34.35
CA LYS A 107 -16.07 1.01 33.70
C LYS A 107 -17.08 1.90 34.44
N GLU A 108 -16.68 3.12 34.76
CA GLU A 108 -17.59 4.22 35.08
C GLU A 108 -17.63 5.19 33.89
N ARG A 109 -18.73 5.92 33.74
CA ARG A 109 -19.06 6.66 32.53
C ARG A 109 -19.29 8.14 32.77
N VAL A 110 -18.52 8.95 32.05
CA VAL A 110 -18.77 10.38 31.85
C VAL A 110 -19.52 10.59 30.54
N LEU A 111 -20.63 11.32 30.58
CA LEU A 111 -21.37 11.77 29.40
C LEU A 111 -21.13 13.27 29.20
N VAL A 112 -20.52 13.65 28.09
CA VAL A 112 -20.46 15.06 27.65
C VAL A 112 -21.71 15.34 26.80
N ALA A 113 -22.73 15.91 27.42
CA ALA A 113 -24.07 16.05 26.85
C ALA A 113 -24.23 17.25 25.92
N SER A 114 -23.33 18.23 25.99
CA SER A 114 -23.38 19.48 25.22
C SER A 114 -22.22 19.57 24.25
N SER A 115 -22.45 20.19 23.08
CA SER A 115 -21.35 20.67 22.25
C SER A 115 -20.58 21.78 22.97
N GLY A 116 -19.31 21.95 22.62
CA GLY A 116 -18.49 22.99 23.21
C GLY A 116 -17.28 23.36 22.38
N GLU A 117 -16.61 24.41 22.81
CA GLU A 117 -15.44 24.98 22.20
C GLU A 117 -14.22 24.73 23.09
N VAL A 118 -13.07 24.45 22.47
CA VAL A 118 -11.75 24.37 23.11
C VAL A 118 -10.87 25.42 22.45
N SER A 119 -10.44 26.42 23.20
CA SER A 119 -9.48 27.40 22.72
C SER A 119 -8.07 26.88 22.90
N GLY A 120 -7.17 27.15 21.95
CA GLY A 120 -5.73 26.92 22.11
C GLY A 120 -5.09 27.76 23.22
N ASP A 121 -5.81 28.77 23.73
CA ASP A 121 -5.40 29.59 24.88
C ASP A 121 -5.95 29.04 26.22
N ASP A 122 -6.78 27.99 26.21
CA ASP A 122 -7.32 27.35 27.43
C ASP A 122 -6.19 26.74 28.28
N GLU A 123 -6.35 26.76 29.61
CA GLU A 123 -5.40 26.11 30.52
C GLU A 123 -5.44 24.59 30.37
N VAL A 124 -6.62 24.01 30.11
CA VAL A 124 -6.82 22.59 29.83
C VAL A 124 -7.42 22.42 28.44
N THR A 125 -6.66 21.81 27.53
CA THR A 125 -7.09 21.59 26.13
C THR A 125 -7.39 20.13 25.80
N GLY A 126 -7.14 19.22 26.74
CA GLY A 126 -7.34 17.78 26.57
C GLY A 126 -7.61 17.08 27.91
N VAL A 127 -7.98 15.80 27.83
CA VAL A 127 -8.40 14.97 28.95
C VAL A 127 -7.55 13.70 29.00
N ASP A 128 -6.97 13.44 30.17
CA ASP A 128 -6.28 12.19 30.48
C ASP A 128 -7.30 11.18 31.03
N LEU A 129 -7.38 10.01 30.39
CA LEU A 129 -8.33 8.95 30.70
C LEU A 129 -7.65 7.86 31.55
N PRO A 130 -7.99 7.73 32.84
CA PRO A 130 -7.51 6.62 33.65
C PRO A 130 -8.23 5.31 33.30
N SER A 131 -7.69 4.19 33.78
CA SER A 131 -8.28 2.86 33.61
C SER A 131 -9.75 2.80 34.02
N HIS A 132 -10.49 1.91 33.36
CA HIS A 132 -11.92 1.69 33.61
C HIS A 132 -12.77 2.95 33.41
N THR A 133 -12.49 3.72 32.36
CA THR A 133 -13.19 4.96 32.06
C THR A 133 -13.91 4.88 30.72
N SER A 134 -15.17 5.30 30.70
CA SER A 134 -15.90 5.58 29.46
C SER A 134 -16.19 7.07 29.36
N VAL A 135 -15.73 7.73 28.29
CA VAL A 135 -16.16 9.10 27.97
C VAL A 135 -16.97 9.08 26.69
N ASP A 136 -18.25 9.41 26.79
CA ASP A 136 -19.15 9.50 25.64
C ASP A 136 -19.47 10.95 25.33
N VAL A 137 -19.00 11.44 24.18
CA VAL A 137 -19.24 12.81 23.73
C VAL A 137 -20.44 12.82 22.80
N ALA A 138 -21.57 13.32 23.32
CA ALA A 138 -22.82 13.38 22.56
C ALA A 138 -22.89 14.61 21.62
N GLY A 139 -22.15 15.67 21.95
CA GLY A 139 -22.06 16.89 21.17
C GLY A 139 -20.83 16.95 20.26
N GLU A 140 -20.69 18.06 19.54
CA GLU A 140 -19.50 18.38 18.74
C GLU A 140 -18.53 19.21 19.59
N ILE A 141 -17.24 18.89 19.49
CA ILE A 141 -16.14 19.69 20.05
C ILE A 141 -15.51 20.48 18.91
N VAL A 142 -15.55 21.81 19.00
CA VAL A 142 -14.89 22.71 18.05
C VAL A 142 -13.62 23.26 18.68
N VAL A 143 -12.49 23.13 17.99
CA VAL A 143 -11.20 23.63 18.45
C VAL A 143 -10.89 24.95 17.74
N GLU A 144 -10.68 26.02 18.50
CA GLU A 144 -10.23 27.32 17.99
C GLU A 144 -8.77 27.58 18.39
N GLY A 145 -7.87 27.71 17.41
CA GLY A 145 -6.43 27.77 17.69
C GLY A 145 -5.81 26.39 17.88
N GLN A 146 -4.50 26.33 18.13
CA GLN A 146 -3.77 25.06 18.22
C GLN A 146 -3.97 24.42 19.59
N ALA A 147 -4.49 23.20 19.63
CA ALA A 147 -4.62 22.40 20.85
C ALA A 147 -3.73 21.15 20.82
N GLY A 148 -3.47 20.58 22.00
CA GLY A 148 -2.81 19.28 22.14
C GLY A 148 -3.70 18.11 21.69
N ASP A 149 -3.47 16.94 22.27
CA ASP A 149 -4.35 15.79 22.07
C ASP A 149 -5.60 15.95 22.93
N LEU A 150 -6.80 15.70 22.36
CA LEU A 150 -8.05 15.96 23.09
C LEU A 150 -8.37 14.87 24.12
N PHE A 151 -8.12 13.60 23.79
CA PHE A 151 -8.32 12.46 24.69
C PHE A 151 -7.09 11.56 24.66
N SER A 152 -6.44 11.41 25.80
CA SER A 152 -5.19 10.67 25.94
C SER A 152 -5.28 9.58 26.99
N ALA A 153 -4.61 8.46 26.76
CA ALA A 153 -4.40 7.43 27.77
C ALA A 153 -3.00 6.82 27.62
N VAL A 154 -2.31 6.60 28.74
CA VAL A 154 -0.94 6.10 28.78
C VAL A 154 -0.80 5.02 29.85
N GLY A 155 -0.58 3.76 29.44
CA GLY A 155 -0.44 2.64 30.36
C GLY A 155 -1.74 2.23 31.05
N GLU A 156 -2.90 2.49 30.42
CA GLU A 156 -4.21 2.34 31.02
C GLU A 156 -5.03 1.22 30.36
N GLU A 157 -5.95 0.61 31.10
CA GLU A 157 -6.75 -0.51 30.61
C GLU A 157 -8.26 -0.25 30.65
N ASN A 158 -8.98 -0.99 29.82
CA ASN A 158 -10.44 -1.02 29.81
C ASN A 158 -11.03 0.39 29.66
N ILE A 159 -10.70 1.05 28.54
CA ILE A 159 -11.17 2.40 28.18
C ILE A 159 -12.23 2.30 27.09
N SER A 160 -13.17 3.24 27.06
CA SER A 160 -14.06 3.40 25.90
C SER A 160 -14.42 4.83 25.56
N ILE A 161 -14.43 5.15 24.27
CA ILE A 161 -14.99 6.38 23.71
C ILE A 161 -16.11 5.99 22.74
N PRO A 162 -17.37 5.88 23.22
CA PRO A 162 -18.47 5.39 22.38
C PRO A 162 -18.81 6.31 21.20
N ARG A 163 -18.73 7.62 21.39
CA ARG A 163 -18.92 8.64 20.35
C ARG A 163 -17.97 9.80 20.57
N LEU A 164 -17.46 10.32 19.47
CA LEU A 164 -16.63 11.51 19.44
C LEU A 164 -16.82 12.26 18.12
N THR A 165 -17.17 13.53 18.20
CA THR A 165 -17.21 14.44 17.05
C THR A 165 -16.30 15.64 17.34
N VAL A 166 -15.27 15.81 16.53
CA VAL A 166 -14.23 16.84 16.69
C VAL A 166 -14.04 17.57 15.38
N LYS A 167 -13.95 18.90 15.45
CA LYS A 167 -13.59 19.75 14.32
C LYS A 167 -12.57 20.79 14.77
N GLY A 168 -11.47 20.92 14.03
CA GLY A 168 -10.49 21.97 14.23
C GLY A 168 -9.12 21.48 14.70
N PRO A 169 -8.17 22.40 14.90
CA PRO A 169 -6.75 22.11 14.85
C PRO A 169 -6.17 21.61 16.18
N ALA A 170 -6.71 20.50 16.69
CA ALA A 170 -6.04 19.68 17.69
C ALA A 170 -4.89 18.89 17.06
N SER A 171 -3.85 18.60 17.84
CA SER A 171 -2.77 17.69 17.44
C SER A 171 -3.34 16.34 17.05
N ARG A 172 -4.11 15.71 17.94
CA ARG A 172 -4.84 14.45 17.69
C ARG A 172 -6.18 14.43 18.40
N ALA A 173 -7.18 13.75 17.83
CA ALA A 173 -8.44 13.57 18.53
C ALA A 173 -8.31 12.52 19.66
N VAL A 174 -7.59 11.43 19.39
CA VAL A 174 -7.34 10.35 20.36
C VAL A 174 -5.88 9.89 20.29
N PHE A 175 -5.23 9.81 21.45
CA PHE A 175 -3.89 9.26 21.61
C PHE A 175 -3.87 8.15 22.67
N LEU A 176 -3.40 6.96 22.29
CA LEU A 176 -3.28 5.79 23.16
C LEU A 176 -1.85 5.28 23.12
N ASP A 177 -1.24 5.09 24.29
CA ASP A 177 0.13 4.63 24.45
C ASP A 177 0.16 3.51 25.50
N GLY A 178 0.56 2.29 25.12
CA GLY A 178 0.64 1.14 26.04
C GLY A 178 -0.67 0.78 26.73
N CYS A 179 -1.80 0.92 26.06
CA CYS A 179 -3.15 0.69 26.61
C CYS A 179 -3.72 -0.68 26.23
N GLU A 180 -4.56 -1.25 27.10
CA GLU A 180 -5.18 -2.56 26.88
C GLU A 180 -6.73 -2.48 26.89
N ASN A 181 -7.39 -3.33 26.10
CA ASN A 181 -8.86 -3.45 26.08
C ASN A 181 -9.59 -2.11 25.82
N VAL A 182 -9.29 -1.50 24.66
CA VAL A 182 -9.82 -0.19 24.28
C VAL A 182 -10.96 -0.32 23.26
N ARG A 183 -12.04 0.44 23.46
CA ARG A 183 -13.19 0.49 22.53
C ARG A 183 -13.45 1.91 22.04
N LEU A 184 -13.24 2.15 20.75
CA LEU A 184 -13.63 3.39 20.06
C LEU A 184 -14.85 3.09 19.20
N GLY A 185 -15.98 3.74 19.49
CA GLY A 185 -17.24 3.48 18.78
C GLY A 185 -17.31 4.24 17.46
N HIS A 186 -18.07 5.35 17.46
CA HIS A 186 -18.24 6.19 16.28
C HIS A 186 -17.41 7.47 16.39
N LEU A 187 -16.43 7.62 15.52
CA LEU A 187 -15.54 8.78 15.46
C LEU A 187 -15.85 9.62 14.23
N TRP A 188 -15.90 10.93 14.42
CA TRP A 188 -16.00 11.92 13.35
C TRP A 188 -14.98 13.02 13.63
N ILE A 189 -13.95 13.12 12.80
CA ILE A 189 -12.77 13.96 13.07
C ILE A 189 -12.46 14.79 11.81
N GLU A 190 -12.43 16.10 11.95
CA GLU A 190 -12.12 17.04 10.87
C GLU A 190 -11.02 18.03 11.29
N ASP A 191 -10.14 18.36 10.35
CA ASP A 191 -9.21 19.52 10.44
C ASP A 191 -8.16 19.45 11.58
N VAL A 192 -7.83 18.25 12.08
CA VAL A 192 -6.74 18.05 13.05
C VAL A 192 -5.37 18.24 12.41
N THR A 193 -4.40 18.77 13.15
CA THR A 193 -3.07 19.12 12.60
C THR A 193 -2.07 17.97 12.58
N GLY A 194 -2.33 16.89 13.32
CA GLY A 194 -1.55 15.65 13.30
C GLY A 194 -2.40 14.47 12.80
N GLN A 195 -2.43 13.39 13.57
CA GLN A 195 -3.25 12.20 13.28
C GLN A 195 -4.69 12.35 13.79
N GLY A 196 -5.65 11.70 13.13
CA GLY A 196 -6.99 11.55 13.72
C GLY A 196 -6.93 10.72 15.01
N VAL A 197 -6.43 9.49 14.89
CA VAL A 197 -6.23 8.55 16.01
C VAL A 197 -4.82 7.96 15.94
N ARG A 198 -4.09 8.00 17.06
CA ARG A 198 -2.78 7.35 17.19
C ARG A 198 -2.80 6.33 18.33
N ILE A 199 -2.37 5.10 18.03
CA ILE A 199 -2.34 3.98 18.97
C ILE A 199 -0.95 3.37 18.92
N GLN A 200 -0.24 3.28 20.05
CA GLN A 200 1.16 2.86 20.00
C GLN A 200 1.69 2.16 21.25
N ALA A 201 2.95 1.70 21.15
CA ALA A 201 3.79 1.31 22.27
C ALA A 201 3.25 0.11 23.07
N GLY A 202 2.88 -0.95 22.36
CA GLY A 202 2.42 -2.20 22.94
C GLY A 202 0.94 -2.21 23.30
N CYS A 203 0.13 -1.31 22.72
CA CYS A 203 -1.31 -1.37 22.89
C CYS A 203 -1.87 -2.73 22.43
N GLU A 204 -2.86 -3.24 23.16
CA GLU A 204 -3.42 -4.56 22.92
C GLU A 204 -4.96 -4.59 23.05
N ASP A 205 -5.62 -5.45 22.27
CA ASP A 205 -7.07 -5.65 22.32
C ASP A 205 -7.88 -4.37 22.07
N VAL A 206 -7.67 -3.79 20.89
CA VAL A 206 -8.31 -2.54 20.47
C VAL A 206 -9.42 -2.81 19.46
N GLN A 207 -10.58 -2.19 19.65
CA GLN A 207 -11.63 -2.17 18.63
C GLN A 207 -12.02 -0.74 18.26
N ILE A 208 -12.14 -0.49 16.96
CA ILE A 208 -12.71 0.72 16.36
C ILE A 208 -13.93 0.31 15.53
N ASP A 209 -15.13 0.79 15.86
CA ASP A 209 -16.31 0.43 15.06
C ASP A 209 -16.31 1.19 13.73
N THR A 210 -16.40 2.52 13.77
CA THR A 210 -16.41 3.36 12.56
C THR A 210 -15.71 4.69 12.79
N ALA A 211 -14.97 5.16 11.79
CA ALA A 211 -14.34 6.47 11.81
C ALA A 211 -14.53 7.21 10.48
N TYR A 212 -14.91 8.48 10.57
CA TYR A 212 -14.77 9.47 9.51
C TYR A 212 -13.60 10.39 9.87
N VAL A 213 -12.64 10.56 8.96
CA VAL A 213 -11.48 11.42 9.12
C VAL A 213 -11.31 12.31 7.89
N GLU A 214 -11.22 13.62 8.08
CA GLU A 214 -11.08 14.59 6.99
C GLU A 214 -9.99 15.62 7.29
N ASN A 215 -9.19 15.94 6.28
CA ASN A 215 -8.19 17.01 6.33
C ASN A 215 -7.26 16.90 7.56
N THR A 216 -6.81 15.69 7.87
CA THR A 216 -5.82 15.45 8.92
C THR A 216 -4.45 15.92 8.45
N GLY A 217 -3.64 16.56 9.28
CA GLY A 217 -2.28 16.98 8.89
C GLY A 217 -1.32 15.82 8.63
N HIS A 218 -1.64 14.62 9.12
CA HIS A 218 -0.91 13.38 8.87
C HIS A 218 -1.88 12.22 8.57
N HIS A 219 -1.71 11.05 9.21
CA HIS A 219 -2.58 9.89 9.01
C HIS A 219 -3.98 10.05 9.63
N GLY A 220 -4.98 9.41 9.01
CA GLY A 220 -6.31 9.29 9.62
C GLY A 220 -6.27 8.46 10.90
N ILE A 221 -5.94 7.17 10.78
CA ILE A 221 -5.68 6.26 11.88
C ILE A 221 -4.28 5.66 11.72
N GLU A 222 -3.49 5.71 12.78
CA GLU A 222 -2.13 5.19 12.80
C GLU A 222 -1.90 4.27 14.01
N THR A 223 -1.42 3.05 13.76
CA THR A 223 -0.86 2.19 14.80
C THR A 223 0.67 2.24 14.79
N TYR A 224 1.33 1.85 15.88
CA TYR A 224 2.77 1.53 15.95
C TYR A 224 3.02 0.58 17.11
N ASP A 225 3.46 -0.66 16.86
CA ASP A 225 3.61 -1.68 17.91
C ASP A 225 2.26 -1.95 18.61
N VAL A 226 1.33 -2.55 17.86
CA VAL A 226 -0.03 -2.84 18.32
C VAL A 226 -0.41 -4.28 18.01
N THR A 227 -1.01 -4.97 18.97
CA THR A 227 -1.42 -6.37 18.82
C THR A 227 -2.93 -6.53 19.02
N ARG A 228 -3.57 -7.39 18.21
CA ARG A 228 -5.02 -7.67 18.28
C ARG A 228 -5.88 -6.41 18.15
N ILE A 229 -5.91 -5.85 16.94
CA ILE A 229 -6.76 -4.70 16.60
C ILE A 229 -7.85 -5.07 15.59
N GLN A 230 -9.07 -4.63 15.85
CA GLN A 230 -10.22 -4.77 14.95
C GLN A 230 -10.76 -3.40 14.55
N ILE A 231 -10.90 -3.15 13.25
CA ILE A 231 -11.44 -1.91 12.71
C ILE A 231 -12.60 -2.25 11.78
N GLY A 232 -13.80 -1.74 12.05
CA GLY A 232 -14.97 -1.98 11.21
C GLY A 232 -14.87 -1.23 9.87
N GLN A 233 -15.01 0.09 9.90
CA GLN A 233 -14.90 0.93 8.70
C GLN A 233 -14.18 2.25 8.98
N VAL A 234 -13.33 2.68 8.04
CA VAL A 234 -12.75 4.03 8.03
C VAL A 234 -13.06 4.70 6.69
N ILE A 235 -13.58 5.92 6.75
CA ILE A 235 -13.75 6.79 5.59
C ILE A 235 -12.81 7.98 5.78
N GLY A 236 -11.89 8.15 4.83
CA GLY A 236 -10.90 9.23 4.83
C GLY A 236 -11.06 10.14 3.62
N VAL A 237 -11.05 11.46 3.85
CA VAL A 237 -11.11 12.49 2.80
C VAL A 237 -9.94 13.45 2.97
N ASP A 238 -9.08 13.52 1.95
CA ASP A 238 -7.92 14.42 1.91
C ASP A 238 -7.01 14.36 3.17
N PRO A 239 -6.69 13.18 3.75
CA PRO A 239 -5.69 13.12 4.82
C PRO A 239 -4.31 13.51 4.28
N GLY A 240 -3.47 14.10 5.14
CA GLY A 240 -2.10 14.52 4.82
C GLY A 240 -1.17 13.36 4.45
N SER A 241 -1.50 12.14 4.88
CA SER A 241 -0.80 10.89 4.56
C SER A 241 -1.83 9.76 4.29
N ALA A 242 -1.64 8.55 4.84
CA ALA A 242 -2.60 7.45 4.70
C ALA A 242 -3.92 7.66 5.46
N VAL A 243 -5.03 7.11 4.95
CA VAL A 243 -6.29 7.02 5.72
C VAL A 243 -6.11 6.06 6.90
N VAL A 244 -5.52 4.89 6.63
CA VAL A 244 -5.11 3.92 7.66
C VAL A 244 -3.67 3.52 7.40
N LEU A 245 -2.80 3.75 8.39
CA LEU A 245 -1.47 3.17 8.46
C LEU A 245 -1.45 2.15 9.59
N LEU A 246 -1.24 0.88 9.22
CA LEU A 246 -0.81 -0.16 10.15
C LEU A 246 0.72 -0.23 10.12
N ASN A 247 1.35 0.01 11.26
CA ASN A 247 2.80 0.01 11.39
C ASN A 247 3.19 -0.91 12.54
N GLU A 248 4.06 -1.89 12.30
CA GLU A 248 4.47 -2.87 13.32
C GLU A 248 3.24 -3.43 14.07
N THR A 249 2.28 -3.98 13.31
CA THR A 249 0.96 -4.38 13.83
C THR A 249 0.72 -5.86 13.60
N PHE A 250 0.24 -6.54 14.65
CA PHE A 250 0.07 -7.99 14.69
C PHE A 250 -1.39 -8.35 14.95
N ASP A 251 -1.87 -9.39 14.26
CA ASP A 251 -3.23 -9.93 14.45
C ASP A 251 -4.33 -8.88 14.24
N ALA A 252 -4.35 -8.26 13.06
CA ALA A 252 -5.27 -7.17 12.75
C ALA A 252 -6.36 -7.58 11.76
N THR A 253 -7.59 -7.12 12.01
CA THR A 253 -8.70 -7.22 11.04
C THR A 253 -9.27 -5.85 10.74
N VAL A 254 -9.33 -5.49 9.45
CA VAL A 254 -9.95 -4.26 8.97
C VAL A 254 -11.08 -4.61 8.00
N GLY A 255 -12.32 -4.24 8.33
CA GLY A 255 -13.47 -4.54 7.47
C GLY A 255 -13.40 -3.77 6.15
N GLN A 256 -13.38 -2.44 6.22
CA GLN A 256 -13.32 -1.60 5.02
C GLN A 256 -12.58 -0.28 5.26
N VAL A 257 -11.79 0.13 4.27
CA VAL A 257 -11.28 1.50 4.17
C VAL A 257 -11.75 2.13 2.86
N VAL A 258 -12.27 3.36 2.94
CA VAL A 258 -12.63 4.19 1.79
C VAL A 258 -11.83 5.48 1.86
N GLY A 259 -10.95 5.69 0.89
CA GLY A 259 -10.12 6.88 0.77
C GLY A 259 -10.47 7.70 -0.47
N ARG A 260 -10.42 9.01 -0.31
CA ARG A 260 -10.41 9.98 -1.40
C ARG A 260 -9.23 10.91 -1.25
N ASN A 261 -8.41 10.98 -2.29
CA ASN A 261 -7.29 11.93 -2.44
C ASN A 261 -6.35 12.00 -1.21
N PRO A 262 -5.86 10.88 -0.65
CA PRO A 262 -4.79 10.98 0.33
C PRO A 262 -3.61 11.77 -0.27
N ALA A 263 -3.11 12.74 0.48
CA ALA A 263 -1.98 13.57 0.10
C ALA A 263 -0.66 12.91 0.51
N PHE A 264 0.45 13.45 -0.02
CA PHE A 264 1.82 12.96 0.21
C PHE A 264 2.08 11.54 -0.34
N ASP A 265 3.35 11.10 -0.40
CA ASP A 265 3.79 9.82 -1.03
C ASP A 265 3.40 8.55 -0.22
N TYR A 266 2.12 8.47 0.18
CA TYR A 266 1.51 7.36 0.92
C TYR A 266 0.30 6.79 0.15
N ALA A 267 -0.17 5.63 0.59
CA ALA A 267 -1.36 4.98 0.04
C ALA A 267 -2.62 5.28 0.87
N THR A 268 -3.81 5.08 0.31
CA THR A 268 -5.06 5.06 1.10
C THR A 268 -4.95 4.11 2.29
N VAL A 269 -4.44 2.90 2.07
CA VAL A 269 -4.08 1.94 3.12
C VAL A 269 -2.61 1.58 3.03
N ARG A 270 -1.89 1.65 4.15
CA ARG A 270 -0.50 1.22 4.23
C ARG A 270 -0.26 0.23 5.37
N LEU A 271 0.51 -0.82 5.09
CA LEU A 271 1.08 -1.75 6.06
C LEU A 271 2.60 -1.65 5.96
N ALA A 272 3.28 -1.44 7.07
CA ALA A 272 4.72 -1.21 7.09
C ALA A 272 5.41 -1.77 8.34
N ASN A 273 6.74 -1.89 8.24
CA ASN A 273 7.66 -2.25 9.31
C ASN A 273 7.27 -3.56 10.02
N GLY A 274 7.07 -4.61 9.23
CA GLY A 274 6.94 -5.97 9.74
C GLY A 274 5.58 -6.34 10.31
N CYS A 275 4.48 -5.74 9.84
CA CYS A 275 3.13 -6.21 10.19
C CYS A 275 2.98 -7.72 9.91
N ARG A 276 2.19 -8.43 10.72
CA ARG A 276 1.91 -9.88 10.53
C ARG A 276 0.47 -10.23 10.82
N ASN A 277 -0.03 -11.23 10.09
CA ASN A 277 -1.38 -11.77 10.27
C ASN A 277 -2.45 -10.66 10.19
N VAL A 278 -2.51 -10.01 9.03
CA VAL A 278 -3.44 -8.90 8.77
C VAL A 278 -4.47 -9.30 7.72
N THR A 279 -5.75 -9.15 8.04
CA THR A 279 -6.85 -9.32 7.08
C THR A 279 -7.53 -7.99 6.81
N ILE A 280 -7.70 -7.65 5.54
CA ILE A 280 -8.45 -6.47 5.10
C ILE A 280 -9.57 -6.92 4.16
N GLY A 281 -10.82 -6.65 4.53
CA GLY A 281 -11.97 -7.00 3.70
C GLY A 281 -11.99 -6.22 2.39
N ARG A 282 -11.96 -4.89 2.46
CA ARG A 282 -12.03 -4.04 1.27
C ARG A 282 -11.24 -2.74 1.37
N VAL A 283 -10.53 -2.41 0.30
CA VAL A 283 -9.91 -1.10 0.08
C VAL A 283 -10.57 -0.40 -1.09
N VAL A 284 -11.10 0.81 -0.88
CA VAL A 284 -11.62 1.67 -1.94
C VAL A 284 -10.77 2.94 -1.98
N SER A 285 -10.10 3.21 -3.10
CA SER A 285 -9.26 4.40 -3.27
C SER A 285 -9.73 5.23 -4.46
N ARG A 286 -9.78 6.55 -4.31
CA ARG A 286 -10.12 7.52 -5.37
C ARG A 286 -9.05 8.60 -5.41
N GLY A 287 -8.11 8.49 -6.36
CA GLY A 287 -6.96 9.39 -6.48
C GLY A 287 -5.88 9.17 -5.41
N GLY A 288 -5.05 10.19 -5.21
CA GLY A 288 -3.86 10.13 -4.36
C GLY A 288 -2.69 9.41 -5.05
N VAL A 289 -1.64 9.09 -4.29
CA VAL A 289 -0.43 8.50 -4.89
C VAL A 289 -0.59 7.00 -5.15
N ARG A 290 -1.20 6.26 -4.20
CA ARG A 290 -1.47 4.82 -4.32
C ARG A 290 -2.75 4.38 -3.61
N GLY A 291 -3.34 3.27 -4.06
CA GLY A 291 -4.48 2.65 -3.39
C GLY A 291 -4.07 1.84 -2.15
N LEU A 292 -3.17 0.89 -2.34
CA LEU A 292 -2.67 0.00 -1.29
C LEU A 292 -1.14 -0.04 -1.33
N SER A 293 -0.49 0.01 -0.16
CA SER A 293 0.94 -0.29 -0.04
C SER A 293 1.18 -1.27 1.10
N ILE A 294 1.84 -2.38 0.79
CA ILE A 294 2.28 -3.35 1.79
C ILE A 294 3.78 -3.45 1.61
N ILE A 295 4.54 -3.06 2.62
CA ILE A 295 5.98 -2.89 2.47
C ILE A 295 6.76 -3.33 3.71
N THR A 296 8.09 -3.35 3.58
CA THR A 296 9.06 -3.36 4.69
C THR A 296 8.85 -4.57 5.60
N GLY A 297 9.09 -5.77 5.06
CA GLY A 297 9.10 -7.02 5.83
C GLY A 297 7.75 -7.48 6.35
N THR A 298 6.65 -6.86 5.89
CA THR A 298 5.28 -7.26 6.22
C THR A 298 4.95 -8.63 5.64
N ARG A 299 4.26 -9.48 6.42
CA ARG A 299 3.99 -10.88 6.06
C ARG A 299 2.59 -11.35 6.43
N ASP A 300 2.13 -12.41 5.77
CA ASP A 300 0.88 -13.11 6.10
C ASP A 300 -0.31 -12.14 6.07
N VAL A 301 -0.54 -11.55 4.91
CA VAL A 301 -1.59 -10.55 4.68
C VAL A 301 -2.60 -11.06 3.67
N THR A 302 -3.89 -10.96 3.99
CA THR A 302 -4.97 -11.23 3.04
C THR A 302 -5.81 -9.98 2.82
N VAL A 303 -5.98 -9.59 1.55
CA VAL A 303 -6.87 -8.51 1.12
C VAL A 303 -7.97 -9.10 0.24
N GLY A 304 -9.23 -8.90 0.65
CA GLY A 304 -10.40 -9.40 -0.07
C GLY A 304 -10.57 -8.71 -1.43
N GLU A 305 -10.97 -7.44 -1.41
CA GLU A 305 -11.21 -6.67 -2.64
C GLU A 305 -10.49 -5.32 -2.61
N VAL A 306 -9.82 -4.98 -3.72
CA VAL A 306 -9.35 -3.62 -3.99
C VAL A 306 -10.24 -2.93 -5.04
N ASN A 307 -10.55 -1.66 -4.85
CA ASN A 307 -11.25 -0.84 -5.83
C ASN A 307 -10.54 0.51 -5.95
N VAL A 308 -9.56 0.57 -6.84
CA VAL A 308 -8.68 1.72 -7.03
C VAL A 308 -9.01 2.40 -8.34
N VAL A 309 -9.25 3.71 -8.28
CA VAL A 309 -9.49 4.56 -9.45
C VAL A 309 -8.62 5.79 -9.34
N GLY A 310 -7.74 6.01 -10.31
CA GLY A 310 -6.67 6.99 -10.13
C GLY A 310 -5.55 6.47 -9.23
N GLY A 311 -4.44 7.18 -9.21
CA GLY A 311 -3.25 6.78 -8.48
C GLY A 311 -2.02 7.22 -9.26
N ASP A 312 -1.33 8.25 -8.78
CA ASP A 312 -0.28 8.92 -9.55
C ASP A 312 0.98 8.03 -9.72
N LYS A 313 1.17 6.99 -8.88
CA LYS A 313 2.32 6.07 -8.98
C LYS A 313 1.97 4.61 -9.20
N ALA A 314 0.95 4.09 -8.51
CA ALA A 314 0.51 2.70 -8.69
C ALA A 314 -0.88 2.45 -8.07
N GLY A 315 -1.57 1.41 -8.52
CA GLY A 315 -2.76 0.94 -7.81
C GLY A 315 -2.40 0.26 -6.49
N ILE A 316 -1.54 -0.75 -6.56
CA ILE A 316 -0.95 -1.49 -5.44
C ILE A 316 0.57 -1.39 -5.52
N LEU A 317 1.23 -1.20 -4.38
CA LEU A 317 2.68 -1.36 -4.23
C LEU A 317 3.00 -2.45 -3.22
N LEU A 318 3.86 -3.40 -3.60
CA LEU A 318 4.37 -4.47 -2.76
C LEU A 318 5.90 -4.43 -2.72
N VAL A 319 6.49 -4.23 -1.54
CA VAL A 319 7.95 -4.12 -1.39
C VAL A 319 8.48 -4.95 -0.24
N ASP A 320 9.36 -5.89 -0.53
CA ASP A 320 10.00 -6.76 0.46
C ASP A 320 8.97 -7.54 1.33
N VAL A 321 7.87 -8.03 0.74
CA VAL A 321 6.75 -8.68 1.45
C VAL A 321 6.67 -10.18 1.26
N ARG A 322 6.02 -10.88 2.20
CA ARG A 322 5.84 -12.34 2.10
C ARG A 322 4.43 -12.82 2.37
N ASN A 323 3.99 -13.86 1.66
CA ASN A 323 2.67 -14.47 1.85
C ASN A 323 1.53 -13.45 1.83
N VAL A 324 1.51 -12.61 0.78
CA VAL A 324 0.46 -11.60 0.59
C VAL A 324 -0.52 -12.09 -0.46
N THR A 325 -1.81 -12.11 -0.15
CA THR A 325 -2.86 -12.52 -1.09
C THR A 325 -3.83 -11.36 -1.34
N VAL A 326 -4.03 -11.00 -2.60
CA VAL A 326 -5.11 -10.12 -3.06
C VAL A 326 -6.11 -10.95 -3.87
N LEU A 327 -7.33 -11.11 -3.33
CA LEU A 327 -8.31 -12.07 -3.83
C LEU A 327 -9.13 -11.58 -5.02
N GLY A 328 -9.17 -10.27 -5.27
CA GLY A 328 -9.89 -9.69 -6.40
C GLY A 328 -10.02 -8.18 -6.32
N GLY A 329 -10.71 -7.62 -7.32
CA GLY A 329 -10.99 -6.19 -7.36
C GLY A 329 -10.84 -5.56 -8.73
N VAL A 330 -10.87 -4.23 -8.74
CA VAL A 330 -10.69 -3.39 -9.93
C VAL A 330 -9.62 -2.34 -9.64
N ILE A 331 -8.63 -2.24 -10.53
CA ILE A 331 -7.64 -1.17 -10.56
C ILE A 331 -7.77 -0.49 -11.90
N LYS A 332 -7.97 0.83 -11.89
CA LYS A 332 -8.13 1.56 -13.15
C LYS A 332 -7.57 2.96 -13.17
N ASN A 333 -7.11 3.35 -14.36
CA ASN A 333 -6.67 4.70 -14.70
C ASN A 333 -5.61 5.22 -13.71
N VAL A 334 -4.61 4.40 -13.39
CA VAL A 334 -3.43 4.83 -12.62
C VAL A 334 -2.35 5.31 -13.59
N ASP A 335 -1.42 6.13 -13.12
CA ASP A 335 -0.41 6.77 -14.00
C ASP A 335 0.93 5.99 -14.01
N GLY A 336 0.98 4.87 -13.29
CA GLY A 336 2.05 3.88 -13.32
C GLY A 336 1.50 2.45 -13.41
N PRO A 337 2.17 1.43 -12.85
CA PRO A 337 1.66 0.06 -12.88
C PRO A 337 0.36 -0.10 -12.07
N GLY A 338 -0.56 -0.93 -12.56
CA GLY A 338 -1.73 -1.35 -11.80
C GLY A 338 -1.35 -2.01 -10.48
N VAL A 339 -0.47 -3.02 -10.56
CA VAL A 339 0.25 -3.58 -9.41
C VAL A 339 1.74 -3.45 -9.68
N ASN A 340 2.45 -2.76 -8.78
CA ASN A 340 3.90 -2.68 -8.80
C ASN A 340 4.48 -3.54 -7.65
N MET A 341 5.37 -4.46 -7.99
CA MET A 341 6.08 -5.31 -7.06
C MET A 341 7.57 -5.14 -7.28
N TRP A 342 8.30 -4.78 -6.22
CA TRP A 342 9.73 -4.59 -6.32
C TRP A 342 10.41 -4.80 -4.96
N SER A 343 11.58 -5.44 -4.92
CA SER A 343 12.35 -5.67 -3.69
C SER A 343 13.69 -4.90 -3.67
N ILE A 344 14.02 -4.23 -2.55
CA ILE A 344 15.30 -3.50 -2.29
C ILE A 344 15.90 -3.62 -0.90
N GLY A 345 15.24 -4.34 0.02
CA GLY A 345 15.86 -4.72 1.27
C GLY A 345 15.87 -3.51 2.19
N LEU A 346 14.74 -2.79 2.24
CA LEU A 346 14.54 -1.52 2.92
C LEU A 346 14.93 -1.56 4.41
N GLN A 347 14.99 -2.73 5.02
CA GLN A 347 15.39 -2.92 6.42
C GLN A 347 16.88 -3.23 6.62
N GLY A 348 17.72 -3.03 5.61
CA GLY A 348 19.17 -3.28 5.71
C GLY A 348 19.52 -4.77 5.82
N THR A 349 18.62 -5.66 5.39
CA THR A 349 18.93 -7.08 5.26
C THR A 349 18.55 -7.57 3.86
N THR A 350 19.47 -8.29 3.24
CA THR A 350 19.42 -8.87 1.89
C THR A 350 18.41 -10.01 1.74
N SER A 351 17.65 -10.33 2.79
CA SER A 351 16.77 -11.50 2.83
C SER A 351 15.28 -11.19 2.67
N GLU A 352 14.88 -9.91 2.62
CA GLU A 352 13.47 -9.54 2.48
C GLU A 352 13.14 -9.27 1.02
N ILE A 353 12.79 -10.34 0.30
CA ILE A 353 12.29 -10.31 -1.07
C ILE A 353 10.78 -10.49 -1.09
N ASN A 354 10.14 -9.97 -2.14
CA ASN A 354 8.78 -10.31 -2.49
C ASN A 354 8.65 -11.82 -2.76
N GLU A 355 7.93 -12.51 -1.90
CA GLU A 355 7.76 -13.96 -2.02
C GLU A 355 6.39 -14.48 -1.62
N GLY A 356 5.87 -15.44 -2.38
CA GLY A 356 4.58 -16.07 -2.08
C GLY A 356 3.41 -15.10 -2.22
N VAL A 357 3.55 -14.06 -3.04
CA VAL A 357 2.47 -13.11 -3.35
C VAL A 357 1.50 -13.77 -4.32
N THR A 358 0.20 -13.72 -4.02
CA THR A 358 -0.86 -14.18 -4.91
C THR A 358 -1.77 -13.02 -5.31
N LEU A 359 -1.82 -12.72 -6.60
CA LEU A 359 -2.73 -11.77 -7.21
C LEU A 359 -3.76 -12.54 -8.04
N SER A 360 -5.03 -12.45 -7.64
CA SER A 360 -6.09 -13.20 -8.31
C SER A 360 -7.36 -12.40 -8.54
N ASN A 361 -8.08 -12.73 -9.62
CA ASN A 361 -9.38 -12.15 -9.98
C ASN A 361 -9.41 -10.61 -10.04
N LEU A 362 -8.29 -9.98 -10.38
CA LEU A 362 -8.21 -8.53 -10.58
C LEU A 362 -8.63 -8.16 -11.99
N ARG A 363 -9.43 -7.09 -12.14
CA ARG A 363 -9.57 -6.36 -13.40
C ARG A 363 -8.65 -5.15 -13.36
N ILE A 364 -7.67 -5.12 -14.26
CA ILE A 364 -6.67 -4.04 -14.32
C ILE A 364 -6.74 -3.40 -15.70
N VAL A 365 -7.06 -2.10 -15.77
CA VAL A 365 -7.41 -1.44 -17.04
C VAL A 365 -7.19 0.06 -17.04
N ASP A 366 -6.72 0.59 -18.17
CA ASP A 366 -6.80 2.01 -18.47
C ASP A 366 -7.97 2.30 -19.44
N GLU A 367 -9.03 2.87 -18.89
CA GLU A 367 -10.24 3.26 -19.64
C GLU A 367 -10.13 4.66 -20.25
N ARG A 368 -9.00 5.37 -20.06
CA ARG A 368 -8.76 6.64 -20.73
C ARG A 368 -8.70 6.46 -22.26
N PRO A 369 -9.01 7.52 -23.04
CA PRO A 369 -8.79 7.53 -24.48
C PRO A 369 -7.36 7.12 -24.83
N GLU A 370 -7.14 6.45 -25.96
CA GLU A 370 -5.86 5.82 -26.35
C GLU A 370 -4.64 6.75 -26.24
N GLY A 371 -4.79 8.04 -26.55
CA GLY A 371 -3.71 9.03 -26.46
C GLY A 371 -3.48 9.62 -25.07
N ASP A 372 -4.36 9.34 -24.11
CA ASP A 372 -4.33 9.86 -22.73
C ASP A 372 -4.06 8.75 -21.71
N ARG A 373 -3.76 7.53 -22.16
CA ARG A 373 -3.44 6.40 -21.27
C ARG A 373 -2.03 6.57 -20.72
N GLU A 374 -1.88 6.33 -19.42
CA GLU A 374 -0.60 6.47 -18.71
C GLU A 374 -0.28 5.22 -17.87
N GLN A 375 -1.22 4.28 -17.71
CA GLN A 375 -0.96 3.04 -16.98
C GLN A 375 0.08 2.22 -17.75
N THR A 376 1.28 2.06 -17.19
CA THR A 376 2.43 1.46 -17.89
C THR A 376 2.29 -0.05 -18.02
N TRP A 377 2.01 -0.73 -16.90
CA TRP A 377 1.85 -2.18 -16.79
C TRP A 377 0.58 -2.54 -16.04
N ALA A 378 -0.01 -3.70 -16.33
CA ALA A 378 -1.11 -4.19 -15.49
C ALA A 378 -0.54 -4.77 -14.20
N ILE A 379 0.47 -5.64 -14.33
CA ILE A 379 1.25 -6.19 -13.23
C ILE A 379 2.73 -6.07 -13.62
N LYS A 380 3.52 -5.38 -12.80
CA LYS A 380 4.98 -5.29 -12.93
C LYS A 380 5.61 -5.96 -11.73
N GLU A 381 6.42 -6.99 -11.98
CA GLU A 381 7.27 -7.62 -10.97
C GLU A 381 8.72 -7.40 -11.32
N ASP A 382 9.45 -6.71 -10.44
CA ASP A 382 10.84 -6.31 -10.61
C ASP A 382 11.69 -6.68 -9.37
N GLY A 383 13.01 -6.64 -9.54
CA GLY A 383 13.99 -6.98 -8.52
C GLY A 383 13.91 -8.43 -8.03
N ALA A 384 14.44 -8.66 -6.84
CA ALA A 384 14.53 -9.99 -6.27
C ALA A 384 13.14 -10.52 -5.86
N CYS A 385 12.63 -11.54 -6.55
CA CYS A 385 11.30 -12.10 -6.33
C CYS A 385 11.30 -13.64 -6.37
N LEU A 386 10.41 -14.29 -5.60
CA LEU A 386 10.27 -15.75 -5.60
C LEU A 386 8.82 -16.23 -5.39
N HIS A 387 8.44 -17.31 -6.06
CA HIS A 387 7.22 -18.08 -5.78
C HIS A 387 5.91 -17.28 -5.82
N ASN A 388 5.86 -16.19 -6.59
CA ASN A 388 4.66 -15.37 -6.74
C ASN A 388 3.68 -16.01 -7.74
N ARG A 389 2.42 -15.55 -7.73
CA ARG A 389 1.32 -16.18 -8.47
C ARG A 389 0.35 -15.12 -9.01
N PHE A 390 0.31 -14.96 -10.32
CA PHE A 390 -0.63 -14.07 -11.03
C PHE A 390 -1.63 -14.94 -11.78
N ILE A 391 -2.84 -15.07 -11.23
CA ILE A 391 -3.79 -16.09 -11.67
C ILE A 391 -5.19 -15.51 -11.88
N ASP A 392 -5.85 -15.84 -12.99
CA ASP A 392 -7.25 -15.46 -13.26
C ASP A 392 -7.52 -13.93 -13.27
N ASN A 393 -6.52 -13.12 -13.62
CA ASN A 393 -6.68 -11.67 -13.74
C ASN A 393 -7.11 -11.28 -15.16
N ASP A 394 -7.93 -10.22 -15.30
CA ASP A 394 -8.24 -9.59 -16.58
C ASP A 394 -7.39 -8.33 -16.77
N VAL A 395 -6.31 -8.47 -17.53
CA VAL A 395 -5.31 -7.43 -17.77
C VAL A 395 -5.49 -6.71 -19.11
N ARG A 396 -6.56 -7.01 -19.87
CA ARG A 396 -6.78 -6.42 -21.20
C ARG A 396 -6.88 -4.89 -21.12
N GLY A 397 -6.04 -4.19 -21.89
CA GLY A 397 -5.98 -2.73 -21.87
C GLY A 397 -5.39 -2.15 -20.58
N GLY A 398 -4.66 -2.96 -19.82
CA GLY A 398 -4.04 -2.59 -18.55
C GLY A 398 -2.61 -2.09 -18.64
N GLY A 399 -2.07 -1.78 -19.81
CA GLY A 399 -0.71 -1.26 -19.91
C GLY A 399 -0.37 -0.66 -21.27
N THR A 400 0.38 0.43 -21.28
CA THR A 400 0.94 1.08 -22.47
C THR A 400 2.31 0.51 -22.85
N GLU A 401 3.06 -0.04 -21.89
CA GLU A 401 4.38 -0.66 -22.10
C GLU A 401 4.25 -2.19 -22.22
N GLY A 402 3.37 -2.79 -21.42
CA GLY A 402 3.04 -4.20 -21.52
C GLY A 402 1.98 -4.62 -20.50
N LEU A 403 1.59 -5.89 -20.50
CA LEU A 403 0.50 -6.35 -19.63
C LEU A 403 1.03 -6.93 -18.32
N ILE A 404 1.87 -7.95 -18.39
CA ILE A 404 2.44 -8.63 -17.24
C ILE A 404 3.95 -8.73 -17.47
N ASP A 405 4.73 -8.22 -16.53
CA ASP A 405 6.17 -8.42 -16.46
C ASP A 405 6.53 -9.28 -15.25
N VAL A 406 7.55 -10.14 -15.40
CA VAL A 406 8.00 -11.08 -14.36
C VAL A 406 9.53 -11.12 -14.26
N ALA A 407 10.06 -10.63 -13.14
CA ALA A 407 11.49 -10.74 -12.85
C ALA A 407 11.93 -12.14 -12.41
N SER A 408 11.03 -12.93 -11.79
CA SER A 408 11.41 -14.24 -11.25
C SER A 408 11.09 -15.37 -12.21
N GLU A 409 11.98 -16.35 -12.35
CA GLU A 409 11.69 -17.59 -13.09
C GLU A 409 10.66 -18.49 -12.40
N THR A 410 10.35 -18.21 -11.13
CA THR A 410 9.46 -19.03 -10.29
C THR A 410 8.02 -18.51 -10.22
N THR A 411 7.76 -17.31 -10.72
CA THR A 411 6.43 -16.68 -10.65
C THR A 411 5.45 -17.40 -11.55
N VAL A 412 4.40 -17.98 -11.01
CA VAL A 412 3.33 -18.62 -11.80
C VAL A 412 2.48 -17.54 -12.45
N VAL A 413 2.34 -17.61 -13.77
CA VAL A 413 1.43 -16.75 -14.54
C VAL A 413 0.49 -17.67 -15.30
N ASP A 414 -0.78 -17.72 -14.89
CA ASP A 414 -1.70 -18.73 -15.39
C ASP A 414 -3.13 -18.19 -15.55
N ARG A 415 -3.79 -18.56 -16.66
CA ARG A 415 -5.21 -18.27 -16.92
C ARG A 415 -5.61 -16.79 -16.85
N ASN A 416 -4.66 -15.87 -16.99
CA ASN A 416 -4.96 -14.45 -17.10
C ASN A 416 -5.59 -14.15 -18.47
N LEU A 417 -6.60 -13.29 -18.48
CA LEU A 417 -7.26 -12.82 -19.70
C LEU A 417 -6.49 -11.62 -20.28
N GLY A 418 -6.01 -11.78 -21.51
CA GLY A 418 -5.30 -10.74 -22.26
C GLY A 418 -3.78 -10.85 -22.25
N GLY A 419 -3.17 -11.37 -21.18
CA GLY A 419 -1.72 -11.44 -21.04
C GLY A 419 -1.24 -12.72 -20.36
N GLY A 420 0.05 -13.00 -20.52
CA GLY A 420 0.81 -14.09 -19.92
C GLY A 420 2.24 -13.62 -19.67
N ILE A 421 3.22 -14.52 -19.64
CA ILE A 421 4.63 -14.11 -19.64
C ILE A 421 5.08 -13.55 -21.01
N ASP A 422 4.33 -13.89 -22.07
CA ASP A 422 4.42 -13.29 -23.39
C ASP A 422 3.04 -13.34 -24.06
N SER A 423 2.73 -12.39 -24.93
CA SER A 423 1.47 -12.34 -25.67
C SER A 423 1.54 -11.41 -26.86
N GLY A 424 0.79 -11.71 -27.91
CA GLY A 424 0.72 -10.85 -29.08
C GLY A 424 -0.01 -11.49 -30.25
N THR A 425 0.33 -11.05 -31.44
CA THR A 425 -0.13 -11.67 -32.69
C THR A 425 1.05 -12.22 -33.48
N VAL A 426 0.85 -13.36 -34.13
CA VAL A 426 1.83 -13.97 -35.03
C VAL A 426 1.15 -14.40 -36.32
N THR A 427 1.76 -14.13 -37.46
CA THR A 427 1.26 -14.57 -38.77
C THR A 427 2.01 -15.82 -39.21
N LEU A 428 1.26 -16.89 -39.46
CA LEU A 428 1.78 -18.11 -40.07
C LEU A 428 1.73 -17.91 -41.59
N GLU A 429 2.89 -17.90 -42.21
CA GLU A 429 3.04 -17.73 -43.66
C GLU A 429 2.84 -19.09 -44.37
N PRO A 430 2.13 -19.13 -45.51
CA PRO A 430 1.92 -20.36 -46.27
C PRO A 430 3.23 -20.85 -46.89
N ASP A 431 3.32 -22.15 -47.10
CA ASP A 431 4.48 -22.87 -47.66
C ASP A 431 5.77 -22.83 -46.82
N ASP A 432 5.77 -22.16 -45.66
CA ASP A 432 6.93 -22.01 -44.78
C ASP A 432 7.07 -23.13 -43.74
N SER A 433 8.32 -23.39 -43.33
CA SER A 433 8.67 -24.36 -42.28
C SER A 433 9.90 -23.89 -41.47
N PRO A 434 9.74 -23.51 -40.19
CA PRO A 434 8.45 -23.41 -39.48
C PRO A 434 7.54 -22.36 -40.11
N ALA A 435 6.23 -22.49 -39.91
CA ALA A 435 5.22 -21.57 -40.42
C ALA A 435 5.32 -20.17 -39.79
N ALA A 436 5.74 -20.13 -38.52
CA ALA A 436 6.11 -18.90 -37.83
C ALA A 436 7.01 -19.20 -36.63
N ARG A 437 7.74 -18.19 -36.18
CA ARG A 437 8.52 -18.21 -34.94
C ARG A 437 8.31 -16.90 -34.18
N VAL A 438 8.01 -17.03 -32.89
CA VAL A 438 8.06 -15.95 -31.91
C VAL A 438 9.35 -16.14 -31.11
N GLU A 439 10.31 -15.25 -31.29
CA GLU A 439 11.61 -15.32 -30.62
C GLU A 439 11.52 -14.75 -29.21
N GLY A 440 12.24 -15.36 -28.26
CA GLY A 440 12.48 -14.73 -26.96
C GLY A 440 11.29 -14.65 -26.02
N VAL A 441 10.38 -15.63 -26.07
CA VAL A 441 9.23 -15.78 -25.15
C VAL A 441 9.67 -15.65 -23.68
N THR A 442 10.81 -16.24 -23.32
CA THR A 442 11.46 -15.98 -22.02
C THR A 442 12.92 -16.43 -22.03
N ALA A 443 13.78 -15.70 -21.34
CA ALA A 443 15.17 -16.10 -21.08
C ALA A 443 15.30 -17.12 -19.94
N HIS A 444 14.23 -17.32 -19.15
CA HIS A 444 14.25 -18.21 -17.99
C HIS A 444 14.17 -19.67 -18.42
N ARG A 445 15.34 -20.32 -18.46
CA ARG A 445 15.50 -21.71 -18.91
C ARG A 445 14.56 -22.70 -18.22
N SER A 446 14.28 -22.52 -16.93
CA SER A 446 13.47 -23.46 -16.14
C SER A 446 11.98 -23.18 -16.15
N SER A 447 11.48 -22.46 -17.17
CA SER A 447 10.06 -22.13 -17.28
C SER A 447 9.24 -23.34 -17.73
N SER A 448 8.13 -23.59 -17.03
CA SER A 448 7.01 -24.35 -17.61
C SER A 448 6.31 -23.43 -18.61
N LEU A 449 6.05 -23.91 -19.84
CA LEU A 449 5.45 -23.07 -20.88
C LEU A 449 4.18 -23.72 -21.41
N SER A 450 3.13 -22.94 -21.55
CA SER A 450 1.85 -23.37 -22.11
C SER A 450 1.30 -22.31 -23.05
N LEU A 451 0.87 -22.73 -24.24
CA LEU A 451 0.27 -21.83 -25.23
C LEU A 451 -1.25 -21.82 -25.13
N ARG A 452 -1.84 -20.62 -25.11
CA ARG A 452 -3.23 -20.37 -25.49
C ARG A 452 -3.21 -19.54 -26.78
N ALA A 453 -3.74 -20.09 -27.87
CA ALA A 453 -3.78 -19.38 -29.15
C ALA A 453 -5.12 -19.58 -29.86
N GLN A 454 -5.57 -18.54 -30.57
CA GLN A 454 -6.79 -18.58 -31.37
C GLN A 454 -6.61 -17.79 -32.68
N PRO A 455 -7.35 -18.15 -33.74
CA PRO A 455 -7.35 -17.34 -34.96
C PRO A 455 -7.85 -15.91 -34.69
N TYR A 456 -7.08 -14.92 -35.16
CA TYR A 456 -7.43 -13.51 -35.13
C TYR A 456 -7.93 -13.04 -36.51
N ASP A 457 -7.18 -13.36 -37.56
CA ASP A 457 -7.58 -13.20 -38.95
C ASP A 457 -7.23 -14.49 -39.71
N ALA A 458 -8.19 -15.08 -40.42
CA ALA A 458 -8.10 -16.44 -40.91
C ALA A 458 -8.72 -16.62 -42.30
N PRO A 459 -8.14 -17.48 -43.16
CA PRO A 459 -8.70 -17.77 -44.47
C PRO A 459 -9.93 -18.69 -44.37
N ASP A 460 -10.77 -18.69 -45.41
CA ASP A 460 -11.91 -19.60 -45.54
C ASP A 460 -11.50 -21.08 -45.73
N ALA A 461 -10.24 -21.32 -46.08
CA ALA A 461 -9.70 -22.66 -46.30
C ALA A 461 -9.51 -23.43 -44.99
N ALA A 462 -9.51 -24.76 -45.06
CA ALA A 462 -9.22 -25.57 -43.88
C ALA A 462 -7.75 -25.41 -43.47
N PHE A 463 -7.49 -25.14 -42.20
CA PHE A 463 -6.16 -25.03 -41.62
C PHE A 463 -6.05 -25.84 -40.34
N ALA A 464 -4.82 -26.24 -40.02
CA ALA A 464 -4.44 -26.82 -38.74
C ALA A 464 -2.96 -26.57 -38.51
N TRP A 465 -2.59 -26.25 -37.28
CA TRP A 465 -1.20 -26.07 -36.89
C TRP A 465 -0.86 -26.93 -35.68
N GLU A 466 0.43 -27.11 -35.45
CA GLU A 466 0.98 -27.52 -34.18
C GLU A 466 1.96 -26.47 -33.67
N HIS A 467 2.31 -26.57 -32.40
CA HIS A 467 3.30 -25.69 -31.80
C HIS A 467 4.23 -26.48 -30.89
N HIS A 468 5.40 -25.91 -30.66
CA HIS A 468 6.34 -26.36 -29.64
C HIS A 468 7.19 -25.18 -29.16
N PHE A 469 7.77 -25.32 -27.97
CA PHE A 469 8.77 -24.38 -27.47
C PHE A 469 10.17 -24.93 -27.72
N GLU A 470 11.07 -24.08 -28.22
CA GLU A 470 12.46 -24.45 -28.54
C GLU A 470 13.43 -23.61 -27.72
N TRP A 471 14.30 -24.26 -26.94
CA TRP A 471 15.40 -23.57 -26.25
C TRP A 471 16.56 -23.35 -27.20
N THR A 472 16.89 -22.09 -27.49
CA THR A 472 17.93 -21.70 -28.45
C THR A 472 19.35 -21.80 -27.88
N GLY A 473 19.47 -21.95 -26.56
CA GLY A 473 20.74 -21.81 -25.83
C GLY A 473 20.72 -20.65 -24.84
N SER A 474 19.92 -19.61 -25.12
CA SER A 474 19.78 -18.42 -24.27
C SER A 474 18.33 -18.03 -23.95
N GLN A 475 17.37 -18.49 -24.76
CA GLN A 475 15.95 -18.16 -24.60
C GLN A 475 15.06 -19.29 -25.12
N TRP A 476 13.80 -19.26 -24.73
CA TRP A 476 12.73 -20.06 -25.34
C TRP A 476 12.08 -19.29 -26.47
N ASP A 477 12.00 -19.92 -27.65
CA ASP A 477 11.18 -19.46 -28.76
C ASP A 477 9.89 -20.29 -28.83
N LEU A 478 8.79 -19.69 -29.30
CA LEU A 478 7.56 -20.40 -29.65
C LEU A 478 7.52 -20.60 -31.17
N VAL A 479 7.42 -21.86 -31.60
CA VAL A 479 7.49 -22.26 -33.00
C VAL A 479 6.15 -22.86 -33.42
N PHE A 480 5.66 -22.43 -34.59
CA PHE A 480 4.45 -22.95 -35.21
C PHE A 480 4.78 -23.73 -36.48
N ASP A 481 4.17 -24.90 -36.66
CA ASP A 481 4.29 -25.71 -37.87
C ASP A 481 2.92 -26.03 -38.45
N TRP A 482 2.83 -26.05 -39.77
CA TRP A 482 1.61 -26.45 -40.45
C TRP A 482 1.35 -27.94 -40.33
N ARG A 483 0.17 -28.30 -39.80
CA ARG A 483 -0.43 -29.64 -39.97
C ARG A 483 -1.30 -29.71 -41.22
N THR A 484 -1.95 -28.60 -41.57
CA THR A 484 -2.70 -28.38 -42.80
C THR A 484 -2.54 -26.91 -43.15
N ASP A 485 -1.73 -26.67 -44.17
CA ASP A 485 -1.48 -25.35 -44.72
C ASP A 485 -2.67 -24.93 -45.61
N PRO A 486 -3.33 -23.77 -45.34
CA PRO A 486 -4.43 -23.27 -46.14
C PRO A 486 -4.00 -22.63 -47.47
N GLY A 487 -2.71 -22.42 -47.71
CA GLY A 487 -2.18 -21.70 -48.87
C GLY A 487 -2.39 -20.18 -48.82
N ALA A 488 -2.62 -19.64 -47.62
CA ALA A 488 -2.79 -18.21 -47.33
C ALA A 488 -2.38 -17.92 -45.88
N ASP A 489 -2.08 -16.67 -45.58
CA ASP A 489 -1.70 -16.24 -44.24
C ASP A 489 -2.80 -16.54 -43.20
N LEU A 490 -2.40 -16.94 -41.99
CA LEU A 490 -3.25 -17.07 -40.81
C LEU A 490 -2.61 -16.29 -39.67
N THR A 491 -3.28 -15.25 -39.18
CA THR A 491 -2.83 -14.53 -37.98
C THR A 491 -3.48 -15.14 -36.75
N LEU A 492 -2.66 -15.56 -35.80
CA LEU A 492 -3.09 -16.02 -34.49
C LEU A 492 -2.88 -14.91 -33.46
N GLU A 493 -3.84 -14.75 -32.54
CA GLU A 493 -3.60 -14.12 -31.24
C GLU A 493 -3.09 -15.22 -30.29
N TYR A 494 -2.02 -14.94 -29.55
CA TYR A 494 -1.41 -15.91 -28.65
C TYR A 494 -1.12 -15.31 -27.27
N VAL A 495 -1.13 -16.18 -26.28
CA VAL A 495 -0.64 -15.93 -24.92
C VAL A 495 0.16 -17.13 -24.47
N VAL A 496 1.36 -16.89 -23.95
CA VAL A 496 2.18 -17.91 -23.29
C VAL A 496 2.08 -17.75 -21.79
N ASP A 497 1.64 -18.82 -21.12
CA ASP A 497 1.55 -18.91 -19.68
C ASP A 497 2.76 -19.67 -19.10
N ARG A 498 3.02 -19.45 -17.81
CA ARG A 498 3.91 -20.24 -16.96
C ARG A 498 3.13 -20.88 -15.80
N PRO A 499 2.47 -22.03 -16.03
CA PRO A 499 1.43 -22.55 -15.12
C PRO A 499 1.97 -23.30 -13.90
N GLN A 500 3.25 -23.68 -13.88
CA GLN A 500 3.85 -24.46 -12.81
C GLN A 500 5.06 -23.76 -12.21
N GLY A 501 5.08 -23.71 -10.88
CA GLY A 501 6.28 -23.43 -10.11
C GLY A 501 7.23 -24.63 -10.06
N THR A 502 8.43 -24.41 -9.57
CA THR A 502 9.45 -25.45 -9.37
C THR A 502 9.11 -26.35 -8.18
N THR A 503 9.35 -27.67 -8.30
CA THR A 503 8.96 -28.65 -7.25
C THR A 503 10.02 -28.84 -6.16
N ASP A 504 11.27 -29.06 -6.55
CA ASP A 504 12.36 -29.48 -5.63
C ASP A 504 13.65 -28.67 -5.83
N ARG A 505 13.59 -27.59 -6.60
CA ARG A 505 14.74 -26.72 -6.84
C ARG A 505 14.88 -25.74 -5.68
N GLU A 506 16.01 -25.79 -5.00
CA GLU A 506 16.38 -24.76 -4.02
C GLU A 506 16.89 -23.52 -4.73
N PHE A 507 16.54 -22.36 -4.17
CA PHE A 507 16.98 -21.06 -4.64
C PHE A 507 17.75 -20.38 -3.51
N ASP A 508 18.95 -19.93 -3.82
CA ASP A 508 19.70 -19.07 -2.90
C ASP A 508 19.13 -17.65 -3.01
N ARG A 509 18.50 -17.20 -1.93
CA ARG A 509 17.88 -15.87 -1.86
C ARG A 509 18.93 -14.78 -1.94
N GLU A 510 20.11 -15.02 -1.37
CA GLU A 510 21.19 -14.04 -1.33
C GLU A 510 21.78 -13.84 -2.72
N ASP A 511 21.91 -14.92 -3.50
CA ASP A 511 22.36 -14.83 -4.89
C ASP A 511 21.31 -14.08 -5.73
N ILE A 512 20.02 -14.43 -5.59
CA ILE A 512 18.93 -13.71 -6.29
C ILE A 512 18.92 -12.23 -5.90
N TRP A 513 19.09 -11.93 -4.61
CA TRP A 513 19.22 -10.58 -4.11
C TRP A 513 20.33 -9.83 -4.82
N THR A 514 21.53 -10.40 -4.78
CA THR A 514 22.75 -9.80 -5.33
C THR A 514 22.65 -9.57 -6.84
N ASP A 515 22.02 -10.51 -7.57
CA ASP A 515 21.88 -10.44 -9.02
C ASP A 515 20.78 -9.45 -9.45
N SER A 516 19.75 -9.24 -8.63
CA SER A 516 18.54 -8.48 -9.04
C SER A 516 18.48 -7.05 -8.48
N VAL A 517 19.31 -6.71 -7.50
CA VAL A 517 19.23 -5.43 -6.79
C VAL A 517 20.38 -4.52 -7.24
N PRO A 518 20.10 -3.34 -7.84
CA PRO A 518 21.14 -2.44 -8.32
C PRO A 518 22.11 -2.03 -7.21
N THR A 519 23.42 -2.10 -7.47
CA THR A 519 24.48 -1.61 -6.59
C THR A 519 25.39 -0.63 -7.34
N VAL A 520 26.07 0.26 -6.61
CA VAL A 520 27.11 1.13 -7.17
C VAL A 520 28.34 1.02 -6.29
N GLU A 521 29.39 0.40 -6.81
CA GLU A 521 30.72 0.35 -6.21
C GLU A 521 31.69 1.31 -6.93
N GLU A 522 32.89 1.50 -6.41
CA GLU A 522 33.93 2.29 -7.08
C GLU A 522 34.30 1.65 -8.43
N GLY A 523 34.22 2.41 -9.52
CA GLY A 523 34.46 1.86 -10.86
C GLY A 523 34.00 2.76 -12.01
N THR A 524 34.20 2.30 -13.25
CA THR A 524 33.80 3.00 -14.47
C THR A 524 32.45 2.50 -14.96
N TYR A 525 31.53 3.42 -15.21
CA TYR A 525 30.15 3.13 -15.61
C TYR A 525 29.74 3.89 -16.86
N ARG A 526 28.77 3.35 -17.60
CA ARG A 526 27.80 4.19 -18.32
C ARG A 526 26.59 4.41 -17.42
N ILE A 527 26.14 5.64 -17.33
CA ILE A 527 25.00 6.04 -16.49
C ILE A 527 23.80 6.26 -17.42
N VAL A 528 22.79 5.41 -17.36
CA VAL A 528 21.69 5.33 -18.33
C VAL A 528 20.41 5.92 -17.74
N ALA A 529 19.77 6.87 -18.41
CA ALA A 529 18.45 7.35 -18.05
C ALA A 529 17.40 6.26 -18.30
N ASP A 530 16.68 5.87 -17.26
CA ASP A 530 15.80 4.69 -17.28
C ASP A 530 14.69 4.79 -18.34
N HIS A 531 14.09 5.97 -18.48
CA HIS A 531 12.96 6.20 -19.39
C HIS A 531 13.31 6.24 -20.89
N SER A 532 14.60 6.33 -21.26
CA SER A 532 15.00 6.62 -22.65
C SER A 532 16.12 5.74 -23.21
N ASP A 533 16.71 4.89 -22.37
CA ASP A 533 17.90 4.07 -22.65
C ASP A 533 19.12 4.86 -23.13
N LYS A 534 19.12 6.19 -22.96
CA LYS A 534 20.24 7.08 -23.31
C LYS A 534 21.18 7.28 -22.13
N VAL A 535 22.42 7.62 -22.42
CA VAL A 535 23.47 7.75 -21.42
C VAL A 535 23.76 9.20 -21.06
N LEU A 536 24.19 9.43 -19.83
CA LEU A 536 24.78 10.68 -19.39
C LEU A 536 26.08 10.93 -20.16
N GLU A 537 26.20 12.08 -20.82
CA GLU A 537 27.37 12.44 -21.61
C GLU A 537 27.78 13.89 -21.42
N VAL A 538 29.07 14.14 -21.57
CA VAL A 538 29.58 15.51 -21.73
C VAL A 538 29.40 15.94 -23.17
N ALA A 539 28.67 17.04 -23.37
CA ALA A 539 28.33 17.55 -24.68
C ALA A 539 29.56 17.69 -25.60
N ASP A 540 29.48 17.00 -26.75
CA ASP A 540 30.47 17.03 -27.83
C ASP A 540 31.90 16.64 -27.39
N GLY A 541 32.05 15.93 -26.28
CA GLY A 541 33.34 15.50 -25.74
C GLY A 541 34.24 16.65 -25.25
N SER A 542 33.65 17.80 -24.90
CA SER A 542 34.41 18.99 -24.49
C SER A 542 35.32 18.74 -23.28
N GLU A 543 36.55 19.27 -23.33
CA GLU A 543 37.47 19.27 -22.19
C GLU A 543 37.32 20.52 -21.29
N ALA A 544 36.41 21.45 -21.62
CA ALA A 544 36.29 22.71 -20.89
C ALA A 544 35.54 22.54 -19.55
N THR A 545 36.02 23.23 -18.50
CA THR A 545 35.23 23.40 -17.28
C THR A 545 33.96 24.18 -17.59
N GLY A 546 32.82 23.70 -17.10
CA GLY A 546 31.48 24.25 -17.38
C GLY A 546 30.81 23.71 -18.64
N ALA A 547 31.43 22.72 -19.31
CA ALA A 547 30.79 21.98 -20.40
C ALA A 547 29.47 21.36 -19.93
N ASN A 548 28.48 21.35 -20.83
CA ASN A 548 27.16 20.85 -20.53
C ASN A 548 27.18 19.33 -20.38
N VAL A 549 26.41 18.81 -19.43
CA VAL A 549 26.09 17.39 -19.34
C VAL A 549 24.66 17.18 -19.81
N ARG A 550 24.47 16.23 -20.72
CA ARG A 550 23.21 15.96 -21.42
C ARG A 550 23.02 14.46 -21.57
N GLN A 551 21.86 14.00 -22.00
CA GLN A 551 21.72 12.61 -22.43
C GLN A 551 22.10 12.44 -23.91
N GLY A 552 22.60 11.27 -24.29
CA GLY A 552 22.90 10.91 -25.67
C GLY A 552 22.85 9.42 -25.93
N THR A 553 22.79 9.02 -27.19
CA THR A 553 22.86 7.62 -27.60
C THR A 553 24.25 7.06 -27.26
N TRP A 554 24.29 5.87 -26.66
CA TRP A 554 25.54 5.19 -26.33
C TRP A 554 26.36 4.88 -27.60
N THR A 555 27.55 5.46 -27.70
CA THR A 555 28.54 5.22 -28.76
C THR A 555 29.83 4.61 -28.23
N ASP A 556 29.89 4.32 -26.92
CA ASP A 556 31.08 3.83 -26.22
C ASP A 556 32.28 4.80 -26.27
N ASP A 557 31.98 6.10 -26.43
CA ASP A 557 32.97 7.16 -26.44
C ASP A 557 33.40 7.53 -25.00
N PRO A 558 34.68 7.89 -24.77
CA PRO A 558 35.19 8.18 -23.42
C PRO A 558 34.49 9.33 -22.66
N HIS A 559 33.73 10.19 -23.34
CA HIS A 559 32.98 11.29 -22.72
C HIS A 559 31.57 10.88 -22.26
N GLN A 560 31.22 9.60 -22.44
CA GLN A 560 30.01 8.94 -21.97
C GLN A 560 30.31 7.94 -20.82
N ARG A 561 31.57 7.83 -20.44
CA ARG A 561 32.06 6.92 -19.40
C ARG A 561 32.43 7.72 -18.16
N TRP A 562 31.97 7.25 -17.01
CA TRP A 562 32.07 7.96 -15.75
C TRP A 562 32.69 7.07 -14.67
N ASP A 563 33.82 7.51 -14.14
CA ASP A 563 34.45 6.91 -12.96
C ASP A 563 33.71 7.40 -11.71
N VAL A 564 33.02 6.49 -11.04
CA VAL A 564 32.39 6.76 -9.74
C VAL A 564 33.42 6.49 -8.66
N GLU A 565 33.77 7.54 -7.91
CA GLU A 565 34.56 7.47 -6.69
C GLU A 565 33.60 7.42 -5.49
N GLY A 566 33.81 6.49 -4.56
CA GLY A 566 32.82 6.16 -3.52
C GLY A 566 31.98 4.93 -3.92
N GLY A 567 30.91 4.66 -3.18
CA GLY A 567 30.07 3.49 -3.43
C GLY A 567 29.62 2.74 -2.18
N GLY A 568 28.67 1.81 -2.36
CA GLY A 568 28.07 1.03 -1.31
C GLY A 568 26.95 0.13 -1.82
N THR A 569 26.55 -0.82 -0.97
CA THR A 569 25.44 -1.74 -1.25
C THR A 569 24.17 -1.37 -0.47
N ASP A 570 24.18 -0.25 0.24
CA ASP A 570 23.07 0.24 1.04
C ASP A 570 21.97 0.91 0.18
N LEU A 571 20.83 1.19 0.79
CA LEU A 571 19.70 1.91 0.18
C LEU A 571 20.10 3.33 -0.28
N TRP A 572 21.05 3.94 0.45
CA TRP A 572 21.61 5.26 0.17
C TRP A 572 23.12 5.08 -0.02
N VAL A 573 23.61 5.40 -1.21
CA VAL A 573 25.03 5.25 -1.55
C VAL A 573 25.65 6.64 -1.71
N ASP A 574 26.76 6.90 -1.05
CA ASP A 574 27.53 8.12 -1.25
C ASP A 574 28.49 7.97 -2.43
N ALA A 575 28.24 8.74 -3.49
CA ALA A 575 29.19 8.93 -4.59
C ALA A 575 29.97 10.22 -4.31
N ASP A 576 31.22 10.10 -3.85
CA ASP A 576 32.10 11.22 -3.55
C ASP A 576 32.31 12.10 -4.78
N ARG A 577 32.53 11.47 -5.95
CA ARG A 577 32.69 12.13 -7.25
C ARG A 577 32.23 11.20 -8.38
N ILE A 578 31.64 11.79 -9.42
CA ILE A 578 31.34 11.10 -10.69
C ILE A 578 32.18 11.79 -11.78
N VAL A 579 33.22 11.14 -12.29
CA VAL A 579 34.31 11.76 -13.08
C VAL A 579 34.25 11.31 -14.54
N ALA A 580 34.21 12.24 -15.49
CA ALA A 580 34.21 11.88 -16.91
C ALA A 580 35.60 11.37 -17.34
N GLU A 581 35.67 10.13 -17.82
CA GLU A 581 36.91 9.40 -18.14
C GLU A 581 37.81 10.20 -19.09
N HIS A 582 37.22 10.82 -20.13
CA HIS A 582 37.99 11.54 -21.17
C HIS A 582 38.78 12.76 -20.66
N SER A 583 38.33 13.37 -19.57
CA SER A 583 38.79 14.72 -19.17
C SER A 583 39.31 14.81 -17.75
N GLY A 584 39.04 13.81 -16.91
CA GLY A 584 39.35 13.79 -15.47
C GLY A 584 38.61 14.86 -14.65
N LYS A 585 37.56 15.48 -15.19
CA LYS A 585 36.72 16.45 -14.47
C LYS A 585 35.41 15.81 -14.06
N ALA A 586 34.85 16.29 -12.96
CA ALA A 586 33.72 15.65 -12.30
C ALA A 586 32.39 16.37 -12.55
N LEU A 587 31.30 15.61 -12.50
CA LEU A 587 29.94 16.09 -12.52
C LEU A 587 29.69 17.05 -11.34
N THR A 588 29.03 18.15 -11.62
CA THR A 588 28.61 19.16 -10.63
C THR A 588 27.33 19.82 -11.14
N VAL A 589 26.57 20.46 -10.26
CA VAL A 589 25.41 21.26 -10.66
C VAL A 589 25.72 22.74 -10.52
N VAL A 590 25.51 23.52 -11.57
CA VAL A 590 25.74 24.97 -11.57
C VAL A 590 24.52 25.67 -12.14
N GLY A 591 23.84 26.44 -11.30
CA GLY A 591 22.63 27.18 -11.70
C GLY A 591 21.46 26.28 -12.11
N GLY A 592 21.39 25.06 -11.54
CA GLY A 592 20.37 24.06 -11.86
C GLY A 592 20.70 23.15 -13.03
N ASP A 593 21.81 23.36 -13.76
CA ASP A 593 22.25 22.48 -14.85
C ASP A 593 23.35 21.53 -14.39
N ALA A 594 23.30 20.28 -14.85
CA ALA A 594 24.42 19.35 -14.74
C ALA A 594 25.56 19.79 -15.68
N ARG A 595 26.75 19.94 -15.11
CA ARG A 595 27.96 20.42 -15.79
C ARG A 595 29.15 19.57 -15.41
N GLN A 596 30.16 19.57 -16.28
CA GLN A 596 31.48 19.07 -15.93
C GLN A 596 32.31 20.18 -15.26
N GLY A 597 32.90 19.91 -14.10
CA GLY A 597 33.60 20.89 -13.28
C GLY A 597 34.45 20.26 -12.16
N SER A 598 34.42 20.89 -10.98
CA SER A 598 35.24 20.49 -9.82
C SER A 598 34.79 19.19 -9.15
N GLY A 599 33.54 18.78 -9.39
CA GLY A 599 32.88 17.71 -8.65
C GLY A 599 32.09 18.21 -7.45
N GLN A 600 31.15 17.40 -7.01
CA GLN A 600 30.46 17.45 -5.73
C GLN A 600 30.09 16.02 -5.32
N GLN A 601 29.76 15.82 -4.05
CA GLN A 601 29.19 14.56 -3.57
C GLN A 601 27.73 14.46 -4.02
N PHE A 602 27.30 13.25 -4.32
CA PHE A 602 25.91 12.91 -4.58
C PHE A 602 25.49 11.76 -3.67
N THR A 603 24.25 11.80 -3.22
CA THR A 603 23.62 10.62 -2.60
C THR A 603 22.84 9.89 -3.70
N LEU A 604 23.07 8.59 -3.87
CA LEU A 604 22.34 7.75 -4.79
C LEU A 604 21.29 6.98 -3.98
N GLU A 605 20.03 7.35 -4.11
CA GLU A 605 18.91 6.61 -3.52
C GLU A 605 18.52 5.48 -4.46
N ARG A 606 18.48 4.23 -3.97
CA ARG A 606 18.13 3.08 -4.80
C ARG A 606 16.64 3.05 -5.14
N TYR A 607 16.37 2.87 -6.44
CA TYR A 607 15.05 2.66 -7.03
C TYR A 607 14.94 1.35 -7.85
N GLU A 608 13.77 1.11 -8.47
CA GLU A 608 13.36 -0.16 -9.08
C GLU A 608 14.37 -0.72 -10.05
N SER A 609 14.68 0.11 -11.02
CA SER A 609 15.57 -0.18 -12.11
C SER A 609 16.97 0.38 -11.90
N GLY A 610 17.19 1.27 -10.91
CA GLY A 610 18.45 2.00 -10.78
C GLY A 610 18.52 2.91 -9.56
N PHE A 611 19.00 4.14 -9.74
CA PHE A 611 19.24 5.09 -8.66
C PHE A 611 18.75 6.49 -9.04
N GLN A 612 18.16 7.18 -8.08
CA GLN A 612 17.96 8.61 -8.17
C GLN A 612 19.24 9.30 -7.66
N ILE A 613 19.77 10.25 -8.44
CA ILE A 613 20.99 10.99 -8.08
C ILE A 613 20.58 12.27 -7.35
N GLN A 614 20.71 12.26 -6.03
CA GLN A 614 20.38 13.39 -5.15
C GLN A 614 21.55 14.37 -5.02
N THR A 615 21.19 15.65 -5.06
CA THR A 615 22.05 16.81 -4.78
C THR A 615 21.62 17.46 -3.46
N ASP A 616 22.32 18.52 -3.05
CA ASP A 616 21.95 19.32 -1.87
C ASP A 616 20.58 20.00 -2.03
N ASP A 617 20.21 20.40 -3.26
CA ASP A 617 19.06 21.25 -3.55
C ASP A 617 17.94 20.56 -4.37
N GLY A 618 18.15 19.32 -4.82
CA GLY A 618 17.18 18.60 -5.68
C GLY A 618 17.63 17.21 -6.10
N ARG A 619 17.21 16.79 -7.29
CA ARG A 619 17.51 15.50 -7.95
C ARG A 619 17.90 15.72 -9.40
N LEU A 620 18.88 14.97 -9.92
CA LEU A 620 19.21 15.00 -11.34
C LEU A 620 18.13 14.31 -12.17
N GLN A 621 17.71 14.97 -13.24
CA GLN A 621 16.67 14.50 -14.14
C GLN A 621 16.94 14.94 -15.58
N VAL A 622 16.43 14.19 -16.54
CA VAL A 622 16.40 14.63 -17.94
C VAL A 622 15.29 15.65 -18.11
N ALA A 623 15.63 16.84 -18.60
CA ALA A 623 14.69 17.95 -18.72
C ALA A 623 13.43 17.56 -19.53
N ASP A 624 12.27 17.87 -18.95
CA ASP A 624 10.93 17.62 -19.52
C ASP A 624 10.66 16.14 -19.87
N GLY A 625 11.39 15.18 -19.28
CA GLY A 625 11.25 13.76 -19.61
C GLY A 625 11.60 13.43 -21.06
N SER A 626 12.36 14.29 -21.75
CA SER A 626 12.69 14.13 -23.16
C SER A 626 13.41 12.81 -23.44
N THR A 627 13.11 12.17 -24.57
CA THR A 627 13.81 10.96 -25.06
C THR A 627 14.80 11.26 -26.19
N ALA A 628 15.01 12.54 -26.53
CA ALA A 628 15.87 12.98 -27.62
C ALA A 628 17.35 13.07 -27.21
N ASP A 629 18.25 12.81 -28.16
CA ASP A 629 19.68 13.09 -27.99
C ASP A 629 19.91 14.59 -27.74
N GLY A 630 20.83 14.87 -26.83
CA GLY A 630 21.22 16.21 -26.44
C GLY A 630 20.26 16.91 -25.50
N ALA A 631 19.20 16.24 -25.02
CA ALA A 631 18.34 16.78 -23.98
C ALA A 631 19.15 17.06 -22.70
N ASN A 632 18.93 18.23 -22.11
CA ASN A 632 19.71 18.69 -20.98
C ASN A 632 19.45 17.86 -19.73
N VAL A 633 20.46 17.73 -18.87
CA VAL A 633 20.30 17.16 -17.53
C VAL A 633 20.31 18.29 -16.52
N VAL A 634 19.26 18.33 -15.70
CA VAL A 634 18.99 19.45 -14.77
C VAL A 634 18.72 18.92 -13.37
N GLU A 635 18.80 19.81 -12.39
CA GLU A 635 18.33 19.58 -11.03
C GLU A 635 16.86 20.01 -10.91
N GLY A 636 16.03 19.17 -10.28
CA GLY A 636 14.62 19.48 -10.02
C GLY A 636 14.06 18.79 -8.78
N GLY A 637 12.77 19.03 -8.52
CA GLY A 637 12.03 18.36 -7.45
C GLY A 637 11.70 16.91 -7.81
N TRP A 638 11.50 16.07 -6.80
CA TRP A 638 11.13 14.67 -6.99
C TRP A 638 9.65 14.53 -7.36
N ASP A 639 9.36 13.86 -8.47
CA ASP A 639 8.02 13.44 -8.88
C ASP A 639 7.89 11.90 -9.01
N GLY A 640 9.01 11.19 -9.06
CA GLY A 640 9.05 9.73 -9.11
C GLY A 640 8.85 9.14 -10.51
N ALA A 641 9.04 9.94 -11.56
CA ALA A 641 9.03 9.46 -12.93
C ALA A 641 10.39 8.87 -13.37
N GLY A 642 10.37 7.98 -14.36
CA GLY A 642 11.57 7.27 -14.83
C GLY A 642 12.70 8.17 -15.35
N HIS A 643 12.39 9.41 -15.76
CA HIS A 643 13.40 10.39 -16.19
C HIS A 643 14.25 10.96 -15.04
N GLN A 644 13.92 10.60 -13.79
CA GLN A 644 14.68 10.91 -12.57
C GLN A 644 15.45 9.69 -12.04
N ILE A 645 15.37 8.54 -12.72
CA ILE A 645 16.04 7.29 -12.37
C ILE A 645 17.18 6.99 -13.35
N TRP A 646 18.32 6.58 -12.82
CA TRP A 646 19.56 6.35 -13.54
C TRP A 646 20.13 4.98 -13.23
N ARG A 647 20.37 4.16 -14.26
CA ARG A 647 21.01 2.86 -14.14
C ARG A 647 22.53 3.01 -14.27
N PHE A 648 23.26 2.43 -13.33
CA PHE A 648 24.73 2.42 -13.35
C PHE A 648 25.18 1.07 -13.89
N GLU A 649 25.67 1.04 -15.13
CA GLU A 649 26.12 -0.18 -15.77
C GLU A 649 27.65 -0.16 -15.92
N ALA A 650 28.33 -1.08 -15.22
CA ALA A 650 29.79 -1.15 -15.22
C ALA A 650 30.35 -1.52 -16.60
N ILE A 651 31.54 -0.99 -16.94
CA ILE A 651 32.22 -1.15 -18.24
C ILE A 651 33.49 -1.98 -18.13
#